data_AF-A0A7Z0PYX4-F1
#
_entry.id   AF-A0A7Z0PYX4-F1
#
_cell.length_a   1.000
_cell.length_b   1.000
_cell.length_c   1.000
_cell.angle_alpha   90.00
_cell.angle_beta   90.00
_cell.angle_gamma   90.00
#
_symmetry.space_group_name_H-M   'P 1'
#
loop_
_entity.id
_entity.type
_entity.pdbx_description
1 polymer ?
#
loop_
_entity_poly.entity_id
_entity_poly.type
_entity_poly.pdbx_seq_one_letter_code
_entity_poly.pdbx_strand_id
1 'polypeptide(L)'
;MALSRRFSLVLLLLATLLGLAASPGATATSPPHTKWGPPLTARTIDGADFIIDANGVPHRLASAGDNAYADAAHAQMTRQLQQSGLAYDRKTRTGVQYVFQSDANPLVPKGPIGGSGPLSGTTADMLKLSWSNGKLISVDVVDATGTSNAGSASEDLGKMANTIRNKLPDGRKTQADNVVFVGKTREQAEALARQFQGNPNVRILHPSSGYDTGEFEAGTTALREAAGHLFSPSRECPPSADHSVYRPAAATAPCGGQTTPGRAGGLARVLGPGNTGGIDFTRLELRYLSDSGGLNYAFKAPVTAKGTSLTGLANAQQASDSFFTWLQLEPSTFWVNLNPNEPDRIIDARLGRTDTGRIMLQADLLLKKTTGKLIHPDTSLGATYWDSLKGSCTSFRTWIVPAPATVYTTGEELHILESPLDVQMETQYLKQSGGSGATSCKEQSEAVQEHNESAFRRLILPRVVDAVNTAPEYADLRRVYLSRIAAEWYRDLSRTQRTTYGGVIDSGDISAYATRRDWKPRDTFDAYVRSYTKGEFNVEKTTRKGDYLYTRTYVYGGVDFTNVPFNRVTSASSALTDDVNRSLTEPTKSGDGIWLGGEAPPAPERGDEDALASPEGDGDSLATLLQRCLVAAGAAAFVIVAVRATVRSRRARRGGGWG
;
A
#
# COMPACT_ATOMS: atom_id res chain seq x y z
N MET A 1 -29.04 -42.76 30.64
CA MET A 1 -29.41 -41.47 31.28
C MET A 1 -29.12 -41.55 32.77
N ALA A 2 -28.69 -40.44 33.38
CA ALA A 2 -28.15 -40.32 34.75
C ALA A 2 -26.65 -40.68 34.93
N LEU A 3 -25.75 -40.09 34.14
CA LEU A 3 -24.34 -39.90 34.56
C LEU A 3 -23.62 -38.66 33.97
N SER A 4 -24.30 -37.74 33.26
CA SER A 4 -23.64 -36.53 32.70
C SER A 4 -24.00 -35.21 33.40
N ARG A 5 -24.75 -35.23 34.51
CA ARG A 5 -25.18 -34.01 35.23
C ARG A 5 -24.42 -33.68 36.51
N ARG A 6 -23.32 -34.38 36.84
CA ARG A 6 -22.51 -34.10 38.04
C ARG A 6 -21.10 -33.56 37.78
N PHE A 7 -20.69 -33.41 36.52
CA PHE A 7 -19.41 -32.78 36.16
C PHE A 7 -19.51 -31.26 35.92
N SER A 8 -20.70 -30.73 35.65
CA SER A 8 -20.89 -29.29 35.39
C SER A 8 -21.08 -28.43 36.65
N LEU A 9 -21.22 -29.02 37.84
CA LEU A 9 -21.45 -28.25 39.08
C LEU A 9 -20.18 -27.96 39.89
N VAL A 10 -19.06 -28.64 39.60
CA VAL A 10 -17.78 -28.44 40.31
C VAL A 10 -16.91 -27.38 39.61
N LEU A 11 -17.08 -27.20 38.29
CA LEU A 11 -16.38 -26.15 37.54
C LEU A 11 -16.98 -24.75 37.74
N LEU A 12 -18.22 -24.65 38.20
CA LEU A 12 -18.92 -23.37 38.39
C LEU A 12 -18.68 -22.73 39.77
N LEU A 13 -18.03 -23.44 40.70
CA LEU A 13 -17.79 -22.97 42.08
C LEU A 13 -16.34 -22.50 42.32
N LEU A 14 -15.45 -22.63 41.33
CA LEU A 14 -14.07 -22.08 41.38
C LEU A 14 -13.93 -20.70 40.71
N ALA A 15 -14.97 -20.22 40.01
CA ALA A 15 -14.95 -18.93 39.33
C ALA A 15 -15.40 -17.73 40.20
N THR A 16 -15.81 -17.96 41.45
CA THR A 16 -16.41 -16.94 42.33
C THR A 16 -15.60 -16.60 43.59
N LEU A 17 -14.27 -16.79 43.58
CA LEU A 17 -13.42 -16.53 44.75
C LEU A 17 -12.08 -15.81 44.49
N LEU A 18 -11.94 -15.12 43.36
CA LEU A 18 -10.86 -14.16 43.10
C LEU A 18 -11.45 -12.83 42.63
N GLY A 19 -12.10 -12.14 43.57
CA GLY A 19 -12.42 -10.73 43.43
C GLY A 19 -11.17 -9.90 43.69
N LEU A 20 -10.65 -9.26 42.64
CA LEU A 20 -9.76 -8.12 42.74
C LEU A 20 -10.43 -6.97 42.01
N ALA A 21 -10.73 -5.94 42.79
CA ALA A 21 -11.45 -4.74 42.38
C ALA A 21 -10.71 -4.01 41.25
N ALA A 22 -11.36 -3.89 40.10
CA ALA A 22 -10.98 -2.90 39.09
C ALA A 22 -11.50 -1.53 39.56
N SER A 23 -10.61 -0.66 40.02
CA SER A 23 -10.90 0.77 40.14
C SER A 23 -11.20 1.37 38.77
N PRO A 24 -12.12 2.36 38.65
CA PRO A 24 -12.46 2.98 37.38
C PRO A 24 -11.35 3.96 36.98
N GLY A 25 -10.37 3.46 36.23
CA GLY A 25 -9.24 4.24 35.72
C GLY A 25 -9.52 4.81 34.33
N ALA A 26 -9.69 6.13 34.30
CA ALA A 26 -9.45 7.06 33.18
C ALA A 26 -9.86 6.63 31.75
N THR A 27 -10.93 7.25 31.27
CA THR A 27 -11.38 7.28 29.87
C THR A 27 -10.25 7.73 28.93
N ALA A 28 -9.80 6.83 28.07
CA ALA A 28 -8.81 7.09 27.01
C ALA A 28 -9.43 7.93 25.88
N THR A 29 -8.82 9.07 25.54
CA THR A 29 -9.31 9.97 24.48
C THR A 29 -8.55 9.77 23.17
N SER A 30 -9.31 9.43 22.13
CA SER A 30 -8.94 9.24 20.71
C SER A 30 -8.65 10.57 19.98
N PRO A 31 -8.17 10.57 18.71
CA PRO A 31 -8.26 11.75 17.85
C PRO A 31 -9.65 12.37 17.95
N PRO A 32 -9.82 13.69 17.84
CA PRO A 32 -10.99 14.35 18.36
C PRO A 32 -12.31 13.79 17.79
N HIS A 33 -12.30 13.17 16.59
CA HIS A 33 -13.47 12.58 15.92
C HIS A 33 -13.38 11.15 15.36
N THR A 34 -12.61 10.21 15.93
CA THR A 34 -12.59 8.82 15.40
C THR A 34 -13.89 8.03 15.55
N LYS A 35 -14.87 8.54 16.29
CA LYS A 35 -16.17 7.87 16.49
C LYS A 35 -16.88 7.52 15.18
N TRP A 36 -16.58 8.23 14.09
CA TRP A 36 -17.18 8.03 12.77
C TRP A 36 -16.37 7.11 11.86
N GLY A 37 -15.16 6.71 12.26
CA GLY A 37 -14.29 5.80 11.53
C GLY A 37 -12.84 6.29 11.45
N PRO A 38 -11.96 5.48 10.84
CA PRO A 38 -10.56 5.86 10.64
C PRO A 38 -10.44 7.08 9.72
N PRO A 39 -9.48 7.99 9.96
CA PRO A 39 -9.17 9.10 9.06
C PRO A 39 -8.88 8.65 7.62
N LEU A 40 -9.15 9.54 6.66
CA LEU A 40 -8.93 9.30 5.22
C LEU A 40 -9.59 8.01 4.72
N THR A 41 -10.87 7.83 5.05
CA THR A 41 -11.67 6.69 4.59
C THR A 41 -12.99 7.12 3.96
N ALA A 42 -13.53 6.30 3.07
CA ALA A 42 -14.91 6.41 2.61
C ALA A 42 -15.77 5.41 3.41
N ARG A 43 -16.94 5.84 3.88
CA ARG A 43 -17.84 5.02 4.69
C ARG A 43 -19.30 5.27 4.33
N THR A 44 -20.11 4.23 4.44
CA THR A 44 -21.57 4.39 4.46
C THR A 44 -22.02 4.34 5.92
N ILE A 45 -22.67 5.40 6.39
CA ILE A 45 -23.21 5.54 7.75
C ILE A 45 -24.71 5.82 7.61
N ASP A 46 -25.54 5.00 8.23
CA ASP A 46 -27.01 5.13 8.18
C ASP A 46 -27.59 5.26 6.76
N GLY A 47 -26.97 4.57 5.79
CA GLY A 47 -27.40 4.57 4.38
C GLY A 47 -26.97 5.78 3.56
N ALA A 48 -26.20 6.71 4.13
CA ALA A 48 -25.58 7.82 3.41
C ALA A 48 -24.06 7.64 3.30
N ASP A 49 -23.48 8.10 2.21
CA ASP A 49 -22.03 8.03 1.98
C ASP A 49 -21.32 9.23 2.59
N PHE A 50 -20.20 8.96 3.25
CA PHE A 50 -19.35 9.92 3.93
C PHE A 50 -17.89 9.73 3.52
N ILE A 51 -17.18 10.85 3.49
CA ILE A 51 -15.72 10.88 3.51
C ILE A 51 -15.27 11.31 4.90
N ILE A 52 -14.41 10.51 5.53
CA ILE A 52 -13.75 10.87 6.77
C ILE A 52 -12.42 11.54 6.41
N ASP A 53 -12.25 12.80 6.79
CA ASP A 53 -11.02 13.57 6.51
C ASP A 53 -9.83 13.11 7.37
N ALA A 54 -8.69 13.79 7.26
CA ALA A 54 -7.48 13.49 8.04
C ALA A 54 -7.67 13.71 9.56
N ASN A 55 -8.63 14.53 9.97
CA ASN A 55 -8.94 14.84 11.37
C ASN A 55 -10.01 13.90 11.96
N GLY A 56 -10.54 12.95 11.17
CA GLY A 56 -11.64 12.08 11.57
C GLY A 56 -13.02 12.71 11.41
N VAL A 57 -13.14 13.87 10.76
CA VAL A 57 -14.39 14.59 10.56
C VAL A 57 -15.17 13.96 9.38
N PRO A 58 -16.45 13.60 9.57
CA PRO A 58 -17.28 13.03 8.51
C PRO A 58 -17.92 14.12 7.64
N HIS A 59 -17.72 14.02 6.33
CA HIS A 59 -18.32 14.87 5.31
C HIS A 59 -19.33 14.07 4.49
N ARG A 60 -20.61 14.46 4.55
CA ARG A 60 -21.69 13.77 3.84
C ARG A 60 -21.62 14.08 2.35
N LEU A 61 -21.63 13.06 1.49
CA LEU A 61 -21.64 13.25 0.05
C LEU A 61 -23.04 13.60 -0.48
N ALA A 62 -23.07 14.41 -1.54
CA ALA A 62 -24.28 14.81 -2.27
C ALA A 62 -24.20 14.43 -3.76
N SER A 63 -25.36 14.36 -4.40
CA SER A 63 -25.45 14.10 -5.85
C SER A 63 -25.36 15.36 -6.71
N ALA A 64 -25.53 16.55 -6.13
CA ALA A 64 -25.53 17.85 -6.81
C ALA A 64 -25.05 18.93 -5.84
N GLY A 65 -24.66 20.10 -6.37
CA GLY A 65 -24.28 21.24 -5.56
C GLY A 65 -25.49 21.92 -4.91
N ASP A 66 -25.27 22.53 -3.74
CA ASP A 66 -26.31 23.27 -3.01
C ASP A 66 -26.67 24.61 -3.69
N ASN A 67 -25.86 25.07 -4.64
CA ASN A 67 -26.08 26.29 -5.39
C ASN A 67 -25.47 26.25 -6.80
N ALA A 68 -25.94 27.16 -7.68
CA ALA A 68 -25.50 27.21 -9.08
C ALA A 68 -24.01 27.55 -9.26
N TYR A 69 -23.36 28.21 -8.29
CA TYR A 69 -21.93 28.48 -8.34
C TYR A 69 -21.12 27.22 -8.05
N ALA A 70 -21.58 26.38 -7.10
CA ALA A 70 -20.98 25.07 -6.85
C ALA A 70 -21.04 24.17 -8.08
N ASP A 71 -22.20 24.09 -8.75
CA ASP A 71 -22.35 23.31 -9.99
C ASP A 71 -21.43 23.83 -11.11
N ALA A 72 -21.38 25.16 -11.31
CA ALA A 72 -20.57 25.77 -12.35
C ALA A 72 -19.06 25.58 -12.08
N ALA A 73 -18.63 25.74 -10.83
CA ALA A 73 -17.26 25.50 -10.40
C ALA A 73 -16.90 24.02 -10.57
N HIS A 74 -17.71 23.09 -10.05
CA HIS A 74 -17.49 21.65 -10.17
C HIS A 74 -17.27 21.23 -11.62
N ALA A 75 -18.15 21.67 -12.52
CA ALA A 75 -18.06 21.33 -13.94
C ALA A 75 -16.77 21.84 -14.60
N GLN A 76 -16.34 23.07 -14.29
CA GLN A 76 -15.10 23.62 -14.83
C GLN A 76 -13.86 22.95 -14.25
N MET A 77 -13.78 22.80 -12.92
CA MET A 77 -12.63 22.20 -12.24
C MET A 77 -12.46 20.73 -12.65
N THR A 78 -13.55 19.97 -12.78
CA THR A 78 -13.51 18.58 -13.26
C THR A 78 -12.98 18.49 -14.70
N ARG A 79 -13.40 19.39 -15.61
CA ARG A 79 -12.84 19.44 -16.98
C ARG A 79 -11.35 19.73 -16.97
N GLN A 80 -10.88 20.62 -16.09
CA GLN A 80 -9.45 20.92 -15.98
C GLN A 80 -8.64 19.71 -15.47
N LEU A 81 -9.16 18.98 -14.47
CA LEU A 81 -8.54 17.72 -14.02
C LEU A 81 -8.42 16.70 -15.16
N GLN A 82 -9.43 16.61 -16.03
CA GLN A 82 -9.39 15.72 -17.20
C GLN A 82 -8.34 16.18 -18.22
N GLN A 83 -8.28 17.48 -18.52
CA GLN A 83 -7.32 18.06 -19.47
C GLN A 83 -5.86 17.94 -19.00
N SER A 84 -5.64 18.01 -17.68
CA SER A 84 -4.32 17.86 -17.05
C SER A 84 -3.93 16.39 -16.82
N GLY A 85 -4.82 15.43 -17.09
CA GLY A 85 -4.59 14.02 -16.79
C GLY A 85 -4.54 13.70 -15.29
N LEU A 86 -5.05 14.60 -14.44
CA LEU A 86 -5.11 14.44 -12.99
C LEU A 86 -6.44 13.84 -12.51
N ALA A 87 -7.46 13.79 -13.37
CA ALA A 87 -8.77 13.26 -13.01
C ALA A 87 -8.68 11.81 -12.50
N TYR A 88 -9.47 11.52 -11.47
CA TYR A 88 -9.59 10.20 -10.88
C TYR A 88 -9.95 9.15 -11.93
N ASP A 89 -9.07 8.18 -12.11
CA ASP A 89 -9.32 7.04 -12.98
C ASP A 89 -9.83 5.86 -12.14
N ARG A 90 -11.06 5.43 -12.43
CA ARG A 90 -11.70 4.30 -11.75
C ARG A 90 -10.96 2.98 -11.92
N LYS A 91 -10.19 2.80 -13.00
CA LYS A 91 -9.44 1.57 -13.26
C LYS A 91 -8.21 1.49 -12.36
N THR A 92 -7.41 2.56 -12.32
CA THR A 92 -6.21 2.62 -11.47
C THR A 92 -6.54 2.93 -10.01
N ARG A 93 -7.71 3.53 -9.74
CA ARG A 93 -8.14 4.10 -8.45
C ARG A 93 -7.18 5.18 -7.95
N THR A 94 -6.64 5.96 -8.89
CA THR A 94 -5.67 7.03 -8.62
C THR A 94 -6.12 8.31 -9.32
N GLY A 95 -5.82 9.46 -8.71
CA GLY A 95 -6.12 10.79 -9.26
C GLY A 95 -7.01 11.61 -8.33
N VAL A 96 -7.44 12.76 -8.83
CA VAL A 96 -8.21 13.76 -8.09
C VAL A 96 -9.65 13.78 -8.59
N GLN A 97 -10.60 13.93 -7.68
CA GLN A 97 -11.98 14.23 -8.04
C GLN A 97 -12.57 15.28 -7.11
N TYR A 98 -13.40 16.16 -7.67
CA TYR A 98 -14.28 17.00 -6.89
C TYR A 98 -15.61 16.26 -6.69
N VAL A 99 -16.09 16.19 -5.46
CA VAL A 99 -17.40 15.63 -5.12
C VAL A 99 -18.21 16.67 -4.36
N PHE A 100 -19.53 16.63 -4.50
CA PHE A 100 -20.40 17.52 -3.73
C PHE A 100 -20.55 17.03 -2.30
N GLN A 101 -20.69 17.99 -1.40
CA GLN A 101 -20.98 17.75 -0.01
C GLN A 101 -22.37 18.29 0.33
N SER A 102 -23.06 17.63 1.25
CA SER A 102 -24.37 18.03 1.74
C SER A 102 -24.31 18.66 3.12
N ASP A 103 -24.98 19.79 3.28
CA ASP A 103 -25.26 20.43 4.57
C ASP A 103 -26.40 19.77 5.35
N ALA A 104 -27.10 18.78 4.78
CA ALA A 104 -28.26 18.18 5.41
C ALA A 104 -27.86 17.18 6.49
N ASN A 105 -28.36 17.38 7.71
CA ASN A 105 -28.15 16.51 8.89
C ASN A 105 -26.67 16.16 9.10
N PRO A 106 -25.78 17.14 9.28
CA PRO A 106 -24.36 16.85 9.44
C PRO A 106 -24.15 16.09 10.75
N LEU A 107 -23.35 15.02 10.70
CA LEU A 107 -23.00 14.22 11.88
C LEU A 107 -22.18 15.02 12.91
N VAL A 108 -21.63 16.15 12.46
CA VAL A 108 -20.82 17.07 13.26
C VAL A 108 -21.26 18.51 12.94
N PRO A 109 -21.72 19.29 13.94
CA PRO A 109 -22.21 20.66 13.73
C PRO A 109 -21.08 21.62 13.33
N LYS A 110 -21.43 22.75 12.69
CA LYS A 110 -20.48 23.82 12.35
C LYS A 110 -19.86 24.38 13.65
N GLY A 111 -18.52 24.34 13.79
CA GLY A 111 -17.82 24.96 14.93
C GLY A 111 -16.54 24.26 15.38
N PRO A 112 -15.84 24.80 16.40
CA PRO A 112 -14.62 24.21 16.96
C PRO A 112 -14.92 22.87 17.61
N ILE A 113 -14.03 21.91 17.42
CA ILE A 113 -14.13 20.66 18.13
C ILE A 113 -12.76 20.27 18.70
N GLY A 114 -12.75 19.81 19.95
CA GLY A 114 -11.51 19.41 20.64
C GLY A 114 -10.65 20.55 21.19
N GLY A 115 -11.16 21.78 21.32
CA GLY A 115 -10.49 22.83 22.12
C GLY A 115 -9.35 23.59 21.44
N SER A 116 -9.04 23.34 20.17
CA SER A 116 -8.08 24.15 19.40
C SER A 116 -8.54 24.36 17.95
N GLY A 117 -9.17 25.51 17.70
CA GLY A 117 -9.48 26.04 16.36
C GLY A 117 -10.88 25.69 15.82
N PRO A 118 -11.56 26.61 15.11
CA PRO A 118 -12.83 26.32 14.45
C PRO A 118 -12.60 25.29 13.35
N LEU A 119 -13.23 24.12 13.44
CA LEU A 119 -13.18 23.14 12.37
C LEU A 119 -14.02 23.65 11.20
N SER A 120 -13.35 23.92 10.09
CA SER A 120 -13.94 24.28 8.81
C SER A 120 -14.56 23.04 8.16
N GLY A 121 -15.69 23.20 7.47
CA GLY A 121 -15.96 22.34 6.32
C GLY A 121 -16.95 21.20 6.43
N THR A 122 -17.61 20.93 7.55
CA THR A 122 -18.73 19.96 7.57
C THR A 122 -19.96 20.42 6.80
N THR A 123 -19.90 21.65 6.30
CA THR A 123 -20.97 22.28 5.52
C THR A 123 -20.44 23.14 4.35
N ALA A 124 -19.39 22.67 3.71
CA ALA A 124 -18.93 23.27 2.48
C ALA A 124 -19.68 22.65 1.29
N ASP A 125 -19.63 23.30 0.14
CA ASP A 125 -20.36 22.83 -1.04
C ASP A 125 -19.70 21.61 -1.70
N MET A 126 -18.37 21.45 -1.56
CA MET A 126 -17.59 20.43 -2.24
C MET A 126 -16.39 19.94 -1.43
N LEU A 127 -15.90 18.76 -1.81
CA LEU A 127 -14.61 18.21 -1.40
C LEU A 127 -13.74 17.97 -2.62
N LYS A 128 -12.45 18.25 -2.51
CA LYS A 128 -11.41 17.74 -3.40
C LYS A 128 -10.80 16.50 -2.77
N LEU A 129 -10.96 15.36 -3.43
CA LEU A 129 -10.46 14.08 -2.97
C LEU A 129 -9.27 13.67 -3.83
N SER A 130 -8.13 13.42 -3.20
CA SER A 130 -6.96 12.85 -3.87
C SER A 130 -6.83 11.38 -3.51
N TRP A 131 -6.65 10.53 -4.52
CA TRP A 131 -6.54 9.08 -4.36
C TRP A 131 -5.23 8.56 -4.94
N SER A 132 -4.69 7.53 -4.30
CA SER A 132 -3.54 6.77 -4.74
C SER A 132 -3.79 5.29 -4.53
N ASN A 133 -3.90 4.51 -5.62
CA ASN A 133 -4.13 3.06 -5.58
C ASN A 133 -5.33 2.64 -4.70
N GLY A 134 -6.39 3.44 -4.69
CA GLY A 134 -7.58 3.21 -3.88
C GLY A 134 -7.45 3.61 -2.40
N LYS A 135 -6.30 4.13 -1.98
CA LYS A 135 -6.13 4.82 -0.69
C LYS A 135 -6.47 6.29 -0.88
N LEU A 136 -7.37 6.82 -0.06
CA LEU A 136 -7.63 8.25 0.02
C LEU A 136 -6.40 8.87 0.69
N ILE A 137 -5.77 9.84 0.02
CA ILE A 137 -4.53 10.46 0.50
C ILE A 137 -4.76 11.89 1.00
N SER A 138 -5.81 12.55 0.51
CA SER A 138 -6.19 13.88 0.98
C SER A 138 -7.67 14.17 0.77
N VAL A 139 -8.19 15.02 1.65
CA VAL A 139 -9.53 15.59 1.57
C VAL A 139 -9.36 17.08 1.81
N ASP A 140 -9.57 17.89 0.78
CA ASP A 140 -9.58 19.34 0.92
C ASP A 140 -11.02 19.84 0.85
N VAL A 141 -11.43 20.62 1.83
CA VAL A 141 -12.76 21.22 1.88
C VAL A 141 -12.80 22.45 0.97
N VAL A 142 -13.80 22.52 0.11
CA VAL A 142 -13.97 23.60 -0.88
C VAL A 142 -15.37 24.21 -0.77
N ASP A 143 -15.42 25.49 -0.42
CA ASP A 143 -16.65 26.29 -0.48
C ASP A 143 -16.71 27.05 -1.81
N ALA A 144 -17.88 27.04 -2.45
CA ALA A 144 -18.12 27.72 -3.72
C ALA A 144 -19.05 28.91 -3.53
N THR A 145 -18.55 30.07 -3.93
CA THR A 145 -19.30 31.31 -3.86
C THR A 145 -19.22 32.06 -5.19
N GLY A 146 -20.13 33.01 -5.40
CA GLY A 146 -20.11 33.87 -6.57
C GLY A 146 -20.88 35.15 -6.31
N THR A 147 -21.14 35.89 -7.38
CA THR A 147 -21.90 37.14 -7.32
C THR A 147 -22.81 37.27 -8.54
N SER A 148 -23.98 37.89 -8.34
CA SER A 148 -24.84 38.34 -9.44
C SER A 148 -24.44 39.71 -9.97
N ASN A 149 -23.64 40.48 -9.23
CA ASN A 149 -23.16 41.80 -9.63
C ASN A 149 -22.01 41.68 -10.66
N ALA A 150 -22.12 42.38 -11.79
CA ALA A 150 -21.09 42.42 -12.84
C ALA A 150 -20.05 43.53 -12.63
N GLY A 151 -20.18 44.36 -11.59
CA GLY A 151 -19.28 45.46 -11.30
C GLY A 151 -17.84 45.01 -11.03
N SER A 152 -16.89 45.74 -11.61
CA SER A 152 -15.44 45.54 -11.46
C SER A 152 -14.76 46.74 -10.79
N ALA A 153 -15.55 47.66 -10.23
CA ALA A 153 -15.05 48.80 -9.45
C ALA A 153 -14.42 48.33 -8.13
N SER A 154 -13.54 49.15 -7.55
CA SER A 154 -12.79 48.82 -6.32
C SER A 154 -13.71 48.46 -5.15
N GLU A 155 -14.85 49.13 -5.00
CA GLU A 155 -15.83 48.84 -3.96
C GLU A 155 -16.47 47.45 -4.11
N ASP A 156 -16.88 47.11 -5.33
CA ASP A 156 -17.49 45.81 -5.64
C ASP A 156 -16.50 44.67 -5.45
N LEU A 157 -15.27 44.83 -5.96
CA LEU A 157 -14.18 43.87 -5.74
C LEU A 157 -13.84 43.74 -4.26
N GLY A 158 -13.89 44.83 -3.49
CA GLY A 158 -13.69 44.81 -2.04
C GLY A 158 -14.74 43.98 -1.30
N LYS A 159 -16.02 44.08 -1.68
CA LYS A 159 -17.10 43.25 -1.13
C LYS A 159 -16.93 41.77 -1.47
N MET A 160 -16.53 41.47 -2.71
CA MET A 160 -16.24 40.09 -3.16
C MET A 160 -15.05 39.50 -2.41
N ALA A 161 -13.95 40.25 -2.29
CA ALA A 161 -12.77 39.82 -1.55
C ALA A 161 -13.04 39.60 -0.06
N ASN A 162 -13.88 40.44 0.56
CA ASN A 162 -14.34 40.23 1.93
C ASN A 162 -15.18 38.94 2.06
N THR A 163 -15.99 38.61 1.06
CA THR A 163 -16.77 37.36 1.04
C THR A 163 -15.85 36.14 1.03
N ILE A 164 -14.82 36.15 0.19
CA ILE A 164 -13.80 35.09 0.14
C ILE A 164 -13.06 34.99 1.47
N ARG A 165 -12.50 36.11 1.96
CA ARG A 165 -11.71 36.13 3.21
C ARG A 165 -12.50 35.67 4.43
N ASN A 166 -13.81 35.97 4.50
CA ASN A 166 -14.65 35.52 5.61
C ASN A 166 -14.89 34.01 5.64
N LYS A 167 -14.78 33.32 4.50
CA LYS A 167 -15.04 31.87 4.39
C LYS A 167 -13.81 31.03 4.73
N LEU A 168 -12.61 31.56 4.52
CA LEU A 168 -11.33 30.92 4.83
C LEU A 168 -11.14 30.71 6.35
N PRO A 169 -10.15 29.88 6.77
CA PRO A 169 -9.93 29.54 8.18
C PRO A 169 -9.69 30.74 9.10
N ASP A 170 -8.91 31.72 8.64
CA ASP A 170 -8.64 32.97 9.39
C ASP A 170 -9.80 33.99 9.30
N GLY A 171 -10.88 33.63 8.61
CA GLY A 171 -12.06 34.43 8.39
C GLY A 171 -13.08 34.36 9.51
N ARG A 172 -14.11 35.22 9.43
CA ARG A 172 -15.19 35.27 10.42
C ARG A 172 -16.07 34.02 10.45
N LYS A 173 -16.29 33.37 9.30
CA LYS A 173 -17.23 32.25 9.16
C LYS A 173 -16.54 30.89 9.18
N THR A 174 -15.26 30.81 8.84
CA THR A 174 -14.44 29.59 8.86
C THR A 174 -15.16 28.38 8.24
N GLN A 175 -15.70 28.56 7.03
CA GLN A 175 -16.57 27.56 6.41
C GLN A 175 -15.80 26.47 5.69
N ALA A 176 -14.63 26.79 5.12
CA ALA A 176 -13.81 25.85 4.37
C ALA A 176 -12.34 26.26 4.38
N ASP A 177 -11.46 25.30 4.09
CA ASP A 177 -10.03 25.54 3.94
C ASP A 177 -9.72 26.24 2.62
N ASN A 178 -10.53 25.96 1.59
CA ASN A 178 -10.40 26.50 0.26
C ASN A 178 -11.69 27.17 -0.20
N VAL A 179 -11.56 28.23 -0.98
CA VAL A 179 -12.70 28.95 -1.58
C VAL A 179 -12.52 29.03 -3.08
N VAL A 180 -13.55 28.61 -3.82
CA VAL A 180 -13.68 28.90 -5.24
C VAL A 180 -14.70 30.02 -5.46
N PHE A 181 -14.29 31.05 -6.20
CA PHE A 181 -15.15 32.17 -6.57
C PHE A 181 -15.50 32.12 -8.06
N VAL A 182 -16.79 32.06 -8.38
CA VAL A 182 -17.31 32.12 -9.75
C VAL A 182 -17.67 33.57 -10.08
N GLY A 183 -16.85 34.21 -10.92
CA GLY A 183 -17.07 35.55 -11.44
C GLY A 183 -18.25 35.62 -12.40
N LYS A 184 -18.86 36.82 -12.50
CA LYS A 184 -19.95 37.10 -13.44
C LYS A 184 -19.44 37.51 -14.83
N THR A 185 -18.29 38.19 -14.87
CA THR A 185 -17.58 38.58 -16.09
C THR A 185 -16.11 38.19 -15.99
N ARG A 186 -15.42 38.12 -17.13
CA ARG A 186 -13.99 37.77 -17.18
C ARG A 186 -13.14 38.85 -16.54
N GLU A 187 -13.43 40.12 -16.83
CA GLU A 187 -12.66 41.27 -16.33
C GLU A 187 -12.72 41.37 -14.82
N GLN A 188 -13.89 41.07 -14.23
CA GLN A 188 -14.09 40.98 -12.80
C GLN A 188 -13.28 39.84 -12.18
N ALA A 189 -13.32 38.65 -12.78
CA ALA A 189 -12.57 37.48 -12.30
C ALA A 189 -11.06 37.76 -12.33
N GLU A 190 -10.55 38.34 -13.42
CA GLU A 190 -9.14 38.72 -13.56
C GLU A 190 -8.73 39.81 -12.55
N ALA A 191 -9.58 40.81 -12.30
CA ALA A 191 -9.31 41.86 -11.33
C ALA A 191 -9.31 41.33 -9.89
N LEU A 192 -10.23 40.43 -9.56
CA LEU A 192 -10.28 39.77 -8.25
C LEU A 192 -9.08 38.84 -8.06
N ALA A 193 -8.66 38.11 -9.10
CA ALA A 193 -7.51 37.22 -9.08
C ALA A 193 -6.22 37.95 -8.71
N ARG A 194 -6.03 39.17 -9.20
CA ARG A 194 -4.88 40.02 -8.83
C ARG A 194 -4.82 40.33 -7.33
N GLN A 195 -5.96 40.41 -6.63
CA GLN A 195 -5.97 40.66 -5.18
C GLN A 195 -5.59 39.43 -4.34
N PHE A 196 -5.74 38.22 -4.92
CA PHE A 196 -5.43 36.95 -4.27
C PHE A 196 -4.22 36.25 -4.90
N GLN A 197 -3.42 36.97 -5.67
CA GLN A 197 -2.25 36.41 -6.34
C GLN A 197 -1.29 35.82 -5.30
N GLY A 198 -0.95 34.53 -5.46
CA GLY A 198 -0.10 33.79 -4.53
C GLY A 198 -0.81 33.24 -3.29
N ASN A 199 -2.13 33.41 -3.16
CA ASN A 199 -2.89 32.74 -2.11
C ASN A 199 -3.22 31.29 -2.54
N PRO A 200 -2.73 30.25 -1.82
CA PRO A 200 -2.87 28.86 -2.22
C PRO A 200 -4.29 28.29 -2.06
N ASN A 201 -5.15 28.98 -1.29
CA ASN A 201 -6.47 28.52 -0.86
C ASN A 201 -7.62 29.18 -1.64
N VAL A 202 -7.31 30.07 -2.59
CA VAL A 202 -8.30 30.83 -3.35
C VAL A 202 -8.17 30.52 -4.83
N ARG A 203 -9.27 30.08 -5.43
CA ARG A 203 -9.39 29.86 -6.87
C ARG A 203 -10.48 30.74 -7.43
N ILE A 204 -10.21 31.44 -8.52
CA ILE A 204 -11.16 32.35 -9.17
C ILE A 204 -11.39 31.89 -10.60
N LEU A 205 -12.67 31.74 -10.95
CA LEU A 205 -13.13 31.14 -12.19
C LEU A 205 -14.08 32.09 -12.93
N HIS A 206 -14.09 31.99 -14.26
CA HIS A 206 -15.19 32.46 -15.09
C HIS A 206 -15.49 31.41 -16.17
N PRO A 207 -16.45 30.50 -15.91
CA PRO A 207 -16.67 29.30 -16.73
C PRO A 207 -16.96 29.55 -18.20
N SER A 208 -17.71 30.60 -18.52
CA SER A 208 -18.12 30.92 -19.90
C SER A 208 -16.96 31.35 -20.79
N SER A 209 -15.90 31.95 -20.22
CA SER A 209 -14.68 32.30 -20.98
C SER A 209 -13.54 31.32 -20.79
N GLY A 210 -13.71 30.27 -19.96
CA GLY A 210 -12.65 29.36 -19.57
C GLY A 210 -11.54 29.99 -18.72
N TYR A 211 -11.77 31.17 -18.12
CA TYR A 211 -10.77 31.78 -17.24
C TYR A 211 -10.73 31.03 -15.90
N ASP A 212 -9.52 30.77 -15.43
CA ASP A 212 -9.25 29.94 -14.25
C ASP A 212 -7.88 30.33 -13.69
N THR A 213 -7.79 30.60 -12.39
CA THR A 213 -6.51 30.87 -11.74
C THR A 213 -5.67 29.62 -11.48
N GLY A 214 -6.21 28.41 -11.70
CA GLY A 214 -5.51 27.15 -11.51
C GLY A 214 -5.96 26.39 -10.25
N GLU A 215 -5.45 25.16 -10.11
CA GLU A 215 -5.71 24.29 -8.97
C GLU A 215 -5.26 24.89 -7.64
N PHE A 216 -5.94 24.55 -6.54
CA PHE A 216 -5.49 24.89 -5.18
C PHE A 216 -4.09 24.32 -4.92
N GLU A 217 -3.18 25.15 -4.42
CA GLU A 217 -1.85 24.69 -4.03
C GLU A 217 -1.88 23.96 -2.67
N ALA A 218 -2.93 24.11 -1.86
CA ALA A 218 -3.10 23.38 -0.59
C ALA A 218 -3.01 21.86 -0.74
N GLY A 219 -3.48 21.30 -1.86
CA GLY A 219 -3.37 19.86 -2.15
C GLY A 219 -1.94 19.34 -2.23
N THR A 220 -0.94 20.21 -2.42
CA THR A 220 0.49 19.84 -2.42
C THR A 220 1.07 19.66 -1.02
N THR A 221 0.44 20.25 0.02
CA THR A 221 0.77 20.00 1.42
C THR A 221 0.42 18.57 1.79
N ALA A 222 -0.76 18.10 1.38
CA ALA A 222 -1.16 16.71 1.55
C ALA A 222 -0.24 15.73 0.81
N LEU A 223 0.25 16.06 -0.39
CA LEU A 223 1.23 15.21 -1.10
C LEU A 223 2.57 15.13 -0.37
N ARG A 224 3.02 16.25 0.23
CA ARG A 224 4.22 16.30 1.08
C ARG A 224 4.05 15.47 2.34
N GLU A 225 2.92 15.61 3.02
CA GLU A 225 2.59 14.83 4.22
C GLU A 225 2.54 13.33 3.90
N ALA A 226 1.83 12.95 2.84
CA ALA A 226 1.77 11.56 2.40
C ALA A 226 3.16 11.00 2.05
N ALA A 227 4.04 11.81 1.44
CA ALA A 227 5.43 11.42 1.22
C ALA A 227 6.22 11.24 2.52
N GLY A 228 5.94 12.05 3.54
CA GLY A 228 6.51 11.94 4.88
C GLY A 228 6.10 10.65 5.63
N HIS A 229 5.02 9.99 5.22
CA HIS A 229 4.57 8.72 5.80
C HIS A 229 5.01 7.48 5.01
N LEU A 230 5.78 7.64 3.94
CA LEU A 230 6.34 6.51 3.21
C LEU A 230 7.28 5.71 4.11
N PHE A 231 7.30 4.40 3.88
CA PHE A 231 8.05 3.42 4.66
C PHE A 231 7.74 3.47 6.16
N SER A 232 6.48 3.75 6.51
CA SER A 232 5.94 3.53 7.85
C SER A 232 4.99 2.32 7.86
N PRO A 233 5.18 1.33 8.76
CA PRO A 233 4.25 0.22 8.87
C PRO A 233 2.95 0.77 9.43
N SER A 234 1.92 0.84 8.61
CA SER A 234 0.65 1.45 8.99
C SER A 234 -0.03 0.57 10.04
N ARG A 235 0.29 0.78 11.31
CA ARG A 235 -0.68 0.55 12.38
C ARG A 235 -1.47 1.85 12.52
N GLU A 236 -2.78 1.72 12.64
CA GLU A 236 -3.62 2.79 13.18
C GLU A 236 -2.87 3.42 14.37
N CYS A 237 -2.72 4.76 14.39
CA CYS A 237 -1.89 5.44 15.39
C CYS A 237 -2.18 4.87 16.80
N PRO A 238 -1.18 4.34 17.53
CA PRO A 238 -1.35 4.09 18.95
C PRO A 238 -1.55 5.45 19.67
N PRO A 239 -2.46 5.56 20.65
CA PRO A 239 -2.63 6.80 21.40
C PRO A 239 -1.38 7.06 22.25
N SER A 240 -0.64 8.13 21.95
CA SER A 240 0.55 8.53 22.68
C SER A 240 0.21 9.47 23.84
N ALA A 241 0.95 9.29 24.93
CA ALA A 241 0.87 10.08 26.15
C ALA A 241 1.94 11.18 26.09
N ASP A 242 1.53 12.45 26.14
CA ASP A 242 2.13 13.44 27.04
C ASP A 242 1.34 14.78 27.02
N HIS A 243 1.09 15.37 28.18
CA HIS A 243 0.52 16.71 28.33
C HIS A 243 1.39 17.50 29.32
N SER A 244 2.10 18.53 28.85
CA SER A 244 1.91 19.92 29.32
C SER A 244 2.91 20.91 28.70
N VAL A 245 2.43 22.15 28.51
CA VAL A 245 3.16 23.42 28.25
C VAL A 245 3.43 23.83 26.78
N TYR A 246 2.40 24.44 26.18
CA TYR A 246 2.33 25.68 25.38
C TYR A 246 3.52 26.21 24.55
N ARG A 247 3.33 26.35 23.22
CA ARG A 247 3.57 27.58 22.38
C ARG A 247 3.06 27.42 20.91
N PRO A 248 2.82 28.52 20.16
CA PRO A 248 1.89 28.55 19.02
C PRO A 248 2.51 28.26 17.63
N ALA A 249 1.62 27.88 16.70
CA ALA A 249 1.71 27.88 15.23
C ALA A 249 2.23 26.63 14.49
N ALA A 250 1.64 26.42 13.29
CA ALA A 250 1.83 25.41 12.25
C ALA A 250 0.90 24.18 12.32
N ALA A 251 0.20 23.94 11.20
CA ALA A 251 -0.73 22.85 10.96
C ALA A 251 -0.07 21.48 11.24
N THR A 252 -0.70 20.71 12.12
CA THR A 252 -0.24 19.41 12.59
C THR A 252 -0.92 18.29 11.78
N ALA A 253 -0.12 17.48 11.09
CA ALA A 253 -0.51 16.23 10.41
C ALA A 253 -0.41 15.02 11.37
N PRO A 254 -0.89 13.82 10.99
CA PRO A 254 -1.48 12.85 11.92
C PRO A 254 -0.50 11.77 12.40
N CYS A 255 -0.02 11.92 13.63
CA CYS A 255 0.00 10.94 14.72
C CYS A 255 0.64 11.69 15.89
N GLY A 256 -0.05 11.78 17.02
CA GLY A 256 0.37 12.59 18.17
C GLY A 256 1.81 12.31 18.58
N GLY A 257 2.68 13.25 18.30
CA GLY A 257 4.08 13.23 18.64
C GLY A 257 4.63 14.52 18.07
N GLN A 258 5.41 15.25 18.84
CA GLN A 258 6.18 16.36 18.29
C GLN A 258 7.20 15.76 17.31
N THR A 259 6.79 15.49 16.08
CA THR A 259 7.74 15.59 14.97
C THR A 259 8.06 17.08 14.90
N THR A 260 9.18 17.47 15.50
CA THR A 260 9.97 18.60 15.01
C THR A 260 9.87 18.54 13.48
N PRO A 261 9.46 19.61 12.77
CA PRO A 261 9.28 19.54 11.33
C PRO A 261 10.58 19.05 10.71
N GLY A 262 10.65 17.75 10.42
CA GLY A 262 11.78 17.14 9.75
C GLY A 262 11.92 17.91 8.45
N ARG A 263 13.15 18.34 8.14
CA ARG A 263 13.40 19.08 6.91
C ARG A 263 12.88 18.24 5.76
N ALA A 264 11.76 18.65 5.13
CA ALA A 264 11.10 17.89 4.08
C ALA A 264 12.14 17.39 3.06
N GLY A 265 12.19 16.07 2.86
CA GLY A 265 13.19 15.46 1.99
C GLY A 265 13.01 15.82 0.52
N GLY A 266 13.97 15.43 -0.32
CA GLY A 266 13.94 15.71 -1.75
C GLY A 266 12.64 15.28 -2.43
N LEU A 267 12.09 14.10 -2.08
CA LEU A 267 10.82 13.64 -2.64
C LEU A 267 9.66 14.56 -2.27
N ALA A 268 9.47 14.84 -0.98
CA ALA A 268 8.40 15.72 -0.50
C ALA A 268 8.48 17.12 -1.15
N ARG A 269 9.69 17.67 -1.32
CA ARG A 269 9.89 18.98 -1.96
C ARG A 269 9.42 19.02 -3.41
N VAL A 270 9.67 17.98 -4.20
CA VAL A 270 9.20 17.91 -5.60
C VAL A 270 7.69 17.67 -5.68
N LEU A 271 7.12 16.93 -4.75
CA LEU A 271 5.68 16.71 -4.68
C LEU A 271 4.89 17.97 -4.23
N GLY A 272 5.61 18.98 -3.72
CA GLY A 272 5.09 20.32 -3.36
C GLY A 272 4.74 21.23 -4.55
N PRO A 273 4.18 22.43 -4.29
CA PRO A 273 3.86 23.39 -5.35
C PRO A 273 5.14 23.96 -5.97
N GLY A 274 5.10 24.18 -7.28
CA GLY A 274 6.13 24.89 -8.04
C GLY A 274 7.30 24.07 -8.62
N ASN A 275 7.42 22.76 -8.35
CA ASN A 275 8.65 21.99 -8.67
C ASN A 275 8.49 20.75 -9.58
N THR A 276 7.38 20.62 -10.31
CA THR A 276 7.08 19.40 -11.09
C THR A 276 7.63 19.39 -12.52
N GLY A 277 8.36 20.43 -12.92
CA GLY A 277 8.85 20.56 -14.29
C GLY A 277 9.98 19.57 -14.59
N GLY A 278 9.72 18.61 -15.50
CA GLY A 278 10.77 17.82 -16.14
C GLY A 278 11.07 16.45 -15.54
N ILE A 279 10.26 15.90 -14.64
CA ILE A 279 10.51 14.59 -14.01
C ILE A 279 9.57 13.51 -14.59
N ASP A 280 10.11 12.31 -14.81
CA ASP A 280 9.33 11.14 -15.24
C ASP A 280 8.90 10.32 -14.02
N PHE A 281 7.79 10.73 -13.42
CA PHE A 281 7.22 10.01 -12.28
C PHE A 281 6.71 8.61 -12.64
N THR A 282 6.48 8.31 -13.92
CA THR A 282 6.08 6.96 -14.36
C THR A 282 7.21 5.95 -14.21
N ARG A 283 8.47 6.42 -14.11
CA ARG A 283 9.69 5.63 -13.92
C ARG A 283 10.42 5.97 -12.61
N LEU A 284 9.66 6.35 -11.57
CA LEU A 284 10.19 6.53 -10.22
C LEU A 284 10.55 5.16 -9.60
N GLU A 285 11.79 4.99 -9.18
CA GLU A 285 12.36 3.70 -8.74
C GLU A 285 13.05 3.83 -7.38
N LEU A 286 12.78 2.93 -6.43
CA LEU A 286 13.51 2.86 -5.16
C LEU A 286 14.93 2.36 -5.45
N ARG A 287 15.95 3.19 -5.17
CA ARG A 287 17.35 2.89 -5.51
C ARG A 287 18.30 2.97 -4.32
N TYR A 288 17.83 3.44 -3.17
CA TYR A 288 18.59 3.53 -1.94
C TYR A 288 17.74 3.20 -0.72
N LEU A 289 18.32 2.51 0.25
CA LEU A 289 17.76 2.27 1.57
C LEU A 289 18.90 2.28 2.60
N SER A 290 18.70 2.86 3.78
CA SER A 290 19.61 2.69 4.91
C SER A 290 18.85 2.66 6.24
N ASP A 291 19.45 2.06 7.27
CA ASP A 291 18.87 2.03 8.61
C ASP A 291 19.94 2.19 9.68
N SER A 292 20.21 3.44 10.04
CA SER A 292 21.21 3.84 11.03
C SER A 292 20.58 4.55 12.23
N GLY A 293 19.63 3.87 12.87
CA GLY A 293 18.77 4.46 13.92
C GLY A 293 17.52 5.16 13.38
N GLY A 294 17.23 4.96 12.09
CA GLY A 294 16.09 5.51 11.36
C GLY A 294 16.20 5.07 9.91
N LEU A 295 15.06 4.75 9.28
CA LEU A 295 15.06 4.26 7.90
C LEU A 295 15.11 5.44 6.92
N ASN A 296 16.18 5.57 6.14
CA ASN A 296 16.23 6.51 5.02
C ASN A 296 16.03 5.80 3.70
N TYR A 297 15.48 6.51 2.72
CA TYR A 297 15.26 6.00 1.37
C TYR A 297 15.56 7.06 0.33
N ALA A 298 15.90 6.63 -0.88
CA ALA A 298 15.90 7.54 -2.03
C ALA A 298 15.40 6.86 -3.30
N PHE A 299 14.62 7.61 -4.05
CA PHE A 299 14.16 7.23 -5.37
C PHE A 299 15.03 7.89 -6.44
N LYS A 300 15.21 7.22 -7.58
CA LYS A 300 15.72 7.83 -8.80
C LYS A 300 14.59 7.94 -9.82
N ALA A 301 14.50 9.08 -10.50
CA ALA A 301 13.61 9.27 -11.64
C ALA A 301 14.36 9.93 -12.81
N PRO A 302 14.04 9.59 -14.06
CA PRO A 302 14.54 10.29 -15.24
C PRO A 302 14.07 11.76 -15.31
N VAL A 303 14.89 12.63 -15.91
CA VAL A 303 14.53 14.04 -16.14
C VAL A 303 13.84 14.22 -17.51
N THR A 304 12.67 13.61 -17.66
CA THR A 304 11.76 13.82 -18.80
C THR A 304 10.34 14.05 -18.29
N ALA A 305 9.67 15.15 -18.64
CA ALA A 305 8.35 15.48 -18.09
C ALA A 305 7.28 14.43 -18.48
N LYS A 306 6.99 13.48 -17.58
CA LYS A 306 5.98 12.43 -17.80
C LYS A 306 5.39 11.94 -16.48
N GLY A 307 4.07 11.81 -16.43
CA GLY A 307 3.37 11.55 -15.17
C GLY A 307 3.36 12.78 -14.27
N THR A 308 2.58 12.70 -13.20
CA THR A 308 2.31 13.83 -12.29
C THR A 308 2.92 13.56 -10.91
N SER A 309 3.00 14.56 -10.04
CA SER A 309 3.39 14.34 -8.63
C SER A 309 2.51 13.29 -7.95
N LEU A 310 1.23 13.20 -8.30
CA LEU A 310 0.34 12.13 -7.82
C LEU A 310 0.77 10.75 -8.31
N THR A 311 1.19 10.64 -9.57
CA THR A 311 1.80 9.41 -10.10
C THR A 311 3.08 9.06 -9.32
N GLY A 312 3.90 10.07 -9.01
CA GLY A 312 5.12 9.90 -8.22
C GLY A 312 4.83 9.35 -6.82
N LEU A 313 3.92 10.00 -6.10
CA LEU A 313 3.49 9.54 -4.79
C LEU A 313 2.86 8.14 -4.84
N ALA A 314 2.07 7.83 -5.86
CA ALA A 314 1.48 6.50 -6.03
C ALA A 314 2.53 5.41 -6.25
N ASN A 315 3.56 5.69 -7.05
CA ASN A 315 4.67 4.77 -7.27
C ASN A 315 5.54 4.61 -6.02
N ALA A 316 5.78 5.70 -5.28
CA ALA A 316 6.51 5.67 -4.02
C ALA A 316 5.75 4.87 -2.94
N GLN A 317 4.43 5.07 -2.82
CA GLN A 317 3.58 4.30 -1.91
C GLN A 317 3.52 2.83 -2.30
N GLN A 318 3.40 2.51 -3.59
CA GLN A 318 3.46 1.13 -4.07
C GLN A 318 4.79 0.47 -3.69
N ALA A 319 5.92 1.17 -3.84
CA ALA A 319 7.23 0.67 -3.44
C ALA A 319 7.32 0.44 -1.93
N SER A 320 6.79 1.35 -1.12
CA SER A 320 6.72 1.23 0.34
C SER A 320 5.83 0.06 0.80
N ASP A 321 4.62 -0.06 0.26
CA ASP A 321 3.68 -1.14 0.59
C ASP A 321 4.25 -2.50 0.17
N SER A 322 4.94 -2.53 -0.98
CA SER A 322 5.62 -3.73 -1.46
C SER A 322 6.78 -4.11 -0.54
N PHE A 323 7.61 -3.15 -0.12
CA PHE A 323 8.72 -3.38 0.81
C PHE A 323 8.23 -4.06 2.09
N PHE A 324 7.17 -3.54 2.72
CA PHE A 324 6.62 -4.17 3.90
C PHE A 324 5.93 -5.50 3.61
N THR A 325 5.25 -5.66 2.48
CA THR A 325 4.69 -6.96 2.10
C THR A 325 5.78 -8.04 2.03
N TRP A 326 6.92 -7.73 1.42
CA TRP A 326 8.08 -8.62 1.35
C TRP A 326 8.80 -8.83 2.68
N LEU A 327 8.71 -7.86 3.59
CA LEU A 327 9.33 -7.93 4.90
C LEU A 327 8.50 -8.76 5.89
N GLN A 328 7.18 -8.59 5.88
CA GLN A 328 6.27 -9.23 6.83
C GLN A 328 5.84 -10.63 6.42
N LEU A 329 5.96 -10.99 5.14
CA LEU A 329 5.74 -12.35 4.66
C LEU A 329 7.05 -13.11 4.51
N GLU A 330 6.98 -14.44 4.69
CA GLU A 330 8.14 -15.30 4.52
C GLU A 330 8.48 -15.50 3.04
N PRO A 331 9.78 -15.62 2.67
CA PRO A 331 10.21 -15.83 1.28
C PRO A 331 9.54 -17.00 0.56
N SER A 332 9.20 -18.07 1.29
CA SER A 332 8.51 -19.27 0.78
C SER A 332 7.14 -18.97 0.14
N THR A 333 6.58 -17.79 0.39
CA THR A 333 5.28 -17.35 -0.14
C THR A 333 5.37 -16.60 -1.46
N PHE A 334 6.57 -16.24 -1.93
CA PHE A 334 6.80 -15.26 -3.02
C PHE A 334 6.72 -15.87 -4.41
N TRP A 335 5.67 -16.63 -4.66
CA TRP A 335 5.42 -17.26 -5.95
C TRP A 335 3.97 -17.06 -6.39
N VAL A 336 3.76 -17.06 -7.70
CA VAL A 336 2.45 -17.09 -8.34
C VAL A 336 2.42 -18.12 -9.46
N ASN A 337 1.23 -18.63 -9.74
CA ASN A 337 1.03 -19.72 -10.69
C ASN A 337 -0.30 -19.57 -11.40
N LEU A 338 -0.28 -19.57 -12.74
CA LEU A 338 -1.48 -19.64 -13.57
C LEU A 338 -1.57 -20.96 -14.33
N ASN A 339 -1.02 -22.05 -13.79
CA ASN A 339 -1.21 -23.37 -14.34
C ASN A 339 -2.71 -23.76 -14.25
N PRO A 340 -3.43 -23.97 -15.38
CA PRO A 340 -4.86 -24.26 -15.37
C PRO A 340 -5.16 -25.66 -14.80
N ASN A 341 -4.16 -26.54 -14.70
CA ASN A 341 -4.26 -27.84 -14.06
C ASN A 341 -4.09 -27.77 -12.52
N GLU A 342 -3.74 -26.61 -11.98
CA GLU A 342 -3.60 -26.35 -10.54
C GLU A 342 -4.49 -25.17 -10.11
N PRO A 343 -5.83 -25.22 -10.34
CA PRO A 343 -6.72 -24.09 -10.10
C PRO A 343 -6.81 -23.64 -8.63
N ASP A 344 -6.37 -24.47 -7.70
CA ASP A 344 -6.36 -24.21 -6.26
C ASP A 344 -5.00 -23.72 -5.74
N ARG A 345 -3.97 -23.72 -6.59
CA ARG A 345 -2.60 -23.28 -6.25
C ARG A 345 -2.21 -22.12 -7.14
N ILE A 346 -2.86 -20.98 -6.92
CA ILE A 346 -2.67 -19.75 -7.72
C ILE A 346 -1.61 -18.83 -7.10
N ILE A 347 -1.69 -18.61 -5.78
CA ILE A 347 -0.84 -17.72 -4.99
C ILE A 347 -1.04 -18.04 -3.51
N ASP A 348 -0.06 -17.74 -2.65
CA ASP A 348 -0.26 -17.77 -1.18
C ASP A 348 -1.46 -16.88 -0.78
N ALA A 349 -2.25 -17.33 0.19
CA ALA A 349 -3.50 -16.66 0.58
C ALA A 349 -3.28 -15.25 1.18
N ARG A 350 -2.13 -15.01 1.84
CA ARG A 350 -1.78 -13.69 2.39
C ARG A 350 -1.24 -12.80 1.28
N LEU A 351 -0.32 -13.29 0.45
CA LEU A 351 0.21 -12.55 -0.69
C LEU A 351 -0.91 -12.19 -1.69
N GLY A 352 -1.85 -13.10 -1.93
CA GLY A 352 -3.04 -12.91 -2.77
C GLY A 352 -4.04 -11.87 -2.26
N ARG A 353 -3.81 -11.29 -1.08
CA ARG A 353 -4.58 -10.16 -0.55
C ARG A 353 -3.90 -8.82 -0.75
N THR A 354 -2.68 -8.74 -1.29
CA THR A 354 -1.92 -7.49 -1.43
C THR A 354 -1.83 -7.02 -2.88
N ASP A 355 -1.49 -5.75 -3.08
CA ASP A 355 -1.18 -5.24 -4.43
C ASP A 355 0.07 -5.89 -5.02
N THR A 356 1.06 -6.26 -4.19
CA THR A 356 2.25 -7.02 -4.60
C THR A 356 1.86 -8.34 -5.27
N GLY A 357 1.02 -9.16 -4.60
CA GLY A 357 0.57 -10.43 -5.16
C GLY A 357 -0.28 -10.27 -6.42
N ARG A 358 -1.13 -9.22 -6.46
CA ARG A 358 -1.87 -8.85 -7.67
C ARG A 358 -0.95 -8.54 -8.84
N ILE A 359 0.07 -7.70 -8.64
CA ILE A 359 1.02 -7.29 -9.67
C ILE A 359 1.80 -8.50 -10.19
N MET A 360 2.30 -9.37 -9.31
CA MET A 360 2.98 -10.60 -9.71
C MET A 360 2.07 -11.50 -10.56
N LEU A 361 0.83 -11.74 -10.12
CA LEU A 361 -0.08 -12.63 -10.84
C LEU A 361 -0.50 -12.04 -12.20
N GLN A 362 -0.70 -10.71 -12.27
CA GLN A 362 -0.99 -10.03 -13.53
C GLN A 362 0.21 -10.03 -14.48
N ALA A 363 1.43 -9.91 -13.95
CA ALA A 363 2.65 -10.03 -14.74
C ALA A 363 2.83 -11.44 -15.32
N ASP A 364 2.44 -12.49 -14.58
CA ASP A 364 2.44 -13.85 -15.13
C ASP A 364 1.42 -14.01 -16.28
N LEU A 365 0.22 -13.44 -16.16
CA LEU A 365 -0.72 -13.41 -17.28
C LEU A 365 -0.13 -12.65 -18.48
N LEU A 366 0.53 -11.52 -18.22
CA LEU A 366 1.16 -10.71 -19.25
C LEU A 366 2.32 -11.45 -19.93
N LEU A 367 3.15 -12.17 -19.17
CA LEU A 367 4.24 -13.02 -19.67
C LEU A 367 3.73 -14.00 -20.72
N LYS A 368 2.62 -14.67 -20.39
CA LYS A 368 1.97 -15.61 -21.30
C LYS A 368 1.53 -14.88 -22.56
N LYS A 369 0.83 -13.75 -22.44
CA LYS A 369 0.35 -12.96 -23.59
C LYS A 369 1.48 -12.45 -24.47
N THR A 370 2.56 -11.94 -23.88
CA THR A 370 3.77 -11.51 -24.59
C THR A 370 4.36 -12.68 -25.37
N THR A 371 4.51 -13.84 -24.73
CA THR A 371 4.99 -15.06 -25.40
C THR A 371 4.08 -15.46 -26.55
N GLY A 372 2.75 -15.47 -26.34
CA GLY A 372 1.75 -15.76 -27.36
C GLY A 372 1.85 -14.87 -28.60
N LYS A 373 2.06 -13.57 -28.40
CA LYS A 373 2.27 -12.61 -29.52
C LYS A 373 3.56 -12.90 -30.28
N LEU A 374 4.65 -13.21 -29.58
CA LEU A 374 5.96 -13.47 -30.20
C LEU A 374 5.99 -14.76 -31.03
N ILE A 375 5.26 -15.78 -30.59
CA ILE A 375 5.14 -17.06 -31.29
C ILE A 375 3.97 -17.08 -32.28
N HIS A 376 3.21 -16.01 -32.44
CA HIS A 376 2.01 -16.05 -33.28
C HIS A 376 2.40 -16.39 -34.73
N PRO A 377 1.80 -17.43 -35.37
CA PRO A 377 2.29 -17.97 -36.63
C PRO A 377 2.17 -17.01 -37.82
N ASP A 378 1.35 -15.97 -37.71
CA ASP A 378 1.23 -14.92 -38.74
C ASP A 378 2.29 -13.81 -38.61
N THR A 379 3.14 -13.88 -37.59
CA THR A 379 4.30 -12.97 -37.45
C THR A 379 5.54 -13.62 -38.04
N SER A 380 6.49 -12.81 -38.53
CA SER A 380 7.73 -13.33 -39.11
C SER A 380 8.56 -14.16 -38.11
N LEU A 381 8.63 -13.70 -36.86
CA LEU A 381 9.32 -14.41 -35.78
C LEU A 381 8.59 -15.71 -35.42
N GLY A 382 7.27 -15.66 -35.28
CA GLY A 382 6.45 -16.83 -34.97
C GLY A 382 6.51 -17.89 -36.07
N ALA A 383 6.41 -17.51 -37.35
CA ALA A 383 6.58 -18.43 -38.48
C ALA A 383 7.94 -19.12 -38.43
N THR A 384 9.03 -18.36 -38.25
CA THR A 384 10.39 -18.89 -38.10
C THR A 384 10.49 -19.87 -36.92
N TYR A 385 9.86 -19.53 -35.79
CA TYR A 385 9.82 -20.40 -34.62
C TYR A 385 9.10 -21.72 -34.91
N TRP A 386 7.88 -21.67 -35.46
CA TRP A 386 7.08 -22.87 -35.79
C TRP A 386 7.75 -23.75 -36.84
N ASP A 387 8.33 -23.17 -37.88
CA ASP A 387 9.05 -23.91 -38.94
C ASP A 387 10.30 -24.64 -38.41
N SER A 388 10.84 -24.18 -37.26
CA SER A 388 12.00 -24.81 -36.63
C SER A 388 11.66 -26.00 -35.73
N LEU A 389 10.39 -26.20 -35.36
CA LEU A 389 9.98 -27.24 -34.42
C LEU A 389 9.89 -28.62 -35.09
N LYS A 390 10.02 -29.66 -34.28
CA LYS A 390 9.89 -31.07 -34.68
C LYS A 390 8.82 -31.78 -33.87
N GLY A 391 8.21 -32.79 -34.50
CA GLY A 391 7.20 -33.65 -33.88
C GLY A 391 5.82 -32.99 -33.71
N SER A 392 4.89 -33.72 -33.10
CA SER A 392 3.46 -33.36 -33.01
C SER A 392 3.04 -32.61 -31.74
N CYS A 393 3.93 -32.44 -30.76
CA CYS A 393 3.64 -31.80 -29.47
C CYS A 393 4.72 -30.76 -29.16
N THR A 394 4.30 -29.57 -28.71
CA THR A 394 5.20 -28.61 -28.08
C THR A 394 4.48 -27.96 -26.91
N SER A 395 5.18 -27.79 -25.80
CA SER A 395 4.68 -27.11 -24.62
C SER A 395 5.86 -26.50 -23.92
N PHE A 396 5.72 -25.25 -23.52
CA PHE A 396 6.75 -24.51 -22.82
C PHE A 396 6.10 -23.76 -21.68
N ARG A 397 6.78 -23.80 -20.54
CA ARG A 397 6.38 -23.07 -19.36
C ARG A 397 7.52 -22.14 -18.98
N THR A 398 7.20 -20.90 -18.66
CA THR A 398 8.20 -19.87 -18.41
C THR A 398 7.92 -19.14 -17.10
N TRP A 399 8.95 -18.90 -16.30
CA TRP A 399 8.83 -18.15 -15.05
C TRP A 399 9.62 -16.87 -15.15
N ILE A 400 9.02 -15.73 -14.78
CA ILE A 400 9.81 -14.53 -14.47
C ILE A 400 10.47 -14.74 -13.11
N VAL A 401 11.78 -14.57 -13.06
CA VAL A 401 12.59 -14.75 -11.86
C VAL A 401 13.57 -13.59 -11.70
N PRO A 402 14.08 -13.34 -10.48
CA PRO A 402 15.18 -12.42 -10.25
C PRO A 402 16.45 -12.89 -10.97
N ALA A 403 17.00 -12.06 -11.87
CA ALA A 403 18.43 -12.16 -12.18
C ALA A 403 19.22 -11.46 -11.07
N PRO A 404 20.50 -11.82 -10.85
CA PRO A 404 21.31 -11.22 -9.81
C PRO A 404 21.28 -9.69 -9.85
N ALA A 405 20.82 -9.08 -8.76
CA ALA A 405 20.82 -7.63 -8.62
C ALA A 405 22.23 -7.16 -8.28
N THR A 406 22.72 -6.14 -8.99
CA THR A 406 24.01 -5.50 -8.69
C THR A 406 23.78 -4.45 -7.60
N VAL A 407 24.38 -4.67 -6.43
CA VAL A 407 24.21 -3.80 -5.26
C VAL A 407 25.56 -3.34 -4.71
N TYR A 408 25.62 -2.11 -4.23
CA TYR A 408 26.72 -1.59 -3.44
C TYR A 408 26.24 -1.39 -2.01
N THR A 409 26.94 -1.96 -1.04
CA THR A 409 26.59 -1.86 0.39
C THR A 409 27.77 -1.31 1.17
N THR A 410 27.51 -0.30 2.01
CA THR A 410 28.51 0.30 2.89
C THR A 410 27.92 0.53 4.27
N GLY A 411 28.42 -0.20 5.28
CA GLY A 411 27.82 -0.20 6.61
C GLY A 411 26.34 -0.58 6.57
N GLU A 412 25.48 0.34 6.98
CA GLU A 412 24.03 0.19 7.09
C GLU A 412 23.29 0.77 5.87
N GLU A 413 23.98 0.90 4.74
CA GLU A 413 23.45 1.49 3.52
C GLU A 413 23.43 0.50 2.35
N LEU A 414 22.36 0.55 1.56
CA LEU A 414 22.14 -0.19 0.32
C LEU A 414 21.94 0.78 -0.85
N HIS A 415 22.74 0.59 -1.90
CA HIS A 415 22.54 1.19 -3.21
C HIS A 415 22.22 0.11 -4.24
N ILE A 416 21.08 0.23 -4.92
CA ILE A 416 20.64 -0.70 -5.97
C ILE A 416 21.07 -0.16 -7.34
N LEU A 417 22.14 -0.72 -7.91
CA LEU A 417 22.70 -0.25 -9.18
C LEU A 417 21.93 -0.83 -10.36
N GLU A 418 21.73 -2.15 -10.35
CA GLU A 418 21.01 -2.88 -11.39
C GLU A 418 20.07 -3.91 -10.78
N SER A 419 18.90 -4.08 -11.40
CA SER A 419 17.87 -5.00 -10.96
C SER A 419 17.24 -5.73 -12.15
N PRO A 420 18.01 -6.50 -12.94
CA PRO A 420 17.47 -7.22 -14.08
C PRO A 420 16.51 -8.32 -13.62
N LEU A 421 15.47 -8.54 -14.41
CA LEU A 421 14.64 -9.76 -14.34
C LEU A 421 15.07 -10.71 -15.45
N ASP A 422 14.96 -12.01 -15.19
CA ASP A 422 15.15 -13.05 -16.19
C ASP A 422 13.86 -13.83 -16.39
N VAL A 423 13.81 -14.61 -17.47
CA VAL A 423 12.74 -15.55 -17.74
C VAL A 423 13.36 -16.92 -17.95
N GLN A 424 12.97 -17.88 -17.13
CA GLN A 424 13.47 -19.25 -17.22
C GLN A 424 12.43 -20.18 -17.79
N MET A 425 12.85 -21.11 -18.64
CA MET A 425 12.00 -22.23 -19.05
C MET A 425 11.88 -23.25 -17.92
N GLU A 426 10.83 -24.07 -17.94
CA GLU A 426 10.54 -25.09 -16.92
C GLU A 426 11.71 -26.01 -16.60
N THR A 427 12.44 -26.45 -17.62
CA THR A 427 13.60 -27.32 -17.43
C THR A 427 14.73 -26.63 -16.68
N GLN A 428 14.90 -25.31 -16.83
CA GLN A 428 15.87 -24.53 -16.06
C GLN A 428 15.36 -24.29 -14.64
N TYR A 429 14.10 -23.87 -14.51
CA TYR A 429 13.45 -23.56 -13.24
C TYR A 429 13.39 -24.79 -12.31
N LEU A 430 12.88 -25.94 -12.79
CA LEU A 430 12.77 -27.16 -11.98
C LEU A 430 14.13 -27.72 -11.56
N LYS A 431 15.16 -27.61 -12.40
CA LYS A 431 16.54 -27.98 -12.03
C LYS A 431 17.07 -27.14 -10.88
N GLN A 432 16.73 -25.85 -10.85
CA GLN A 432 17.12 -24.94 -9.77
C GLN A 432 16.30 -25.15 -8.50
N SER A 433 15.01 -25.49 -8.64
CA SER A 433 14.08 -25.69 -7.52
C SER A 433 14.04 -27.13 -6.98
N GLY A 434 14.91 -28.03 -7.45
CA GLY A 434 14.98 -29.43 -7.00
C GLY A 434 13.81 -30.32 -7.42
N GLY A 435 13.04 -29.90 -8.44
CA GLY A 435 11.89 -30.65 -8.97
C GLY A 435 12.27 -31.64 -10.07
N SER A 436 11.53 -32.75 -10.18
CA SER A 436 11.68 -33.72 -11.27
C SER A 436 10.81 -33.34 -12.48
N GLY A 437 11.36 -33.60 -13.67
CA GLY A 437 10.97 -33.00 -14.95
C GLY A 437 9.47 -33.01 -15.27
N ALA A 438 8.96 -31.85 -15.67
CA ALA A 438 7.62 -31.70 -16.19
C ALA A 438 7.59 -32.10 -17.67
N THR A 439 7.19 -33.33 -17.93
CA THR A 439 7.02 -33.81 -19.31
C THR A 439 5.60 -33.52 -19.77
N SER A 440 5.40 -32.35 -20.37
CA SER A 440 4.12 -32.00 -21.02
C SER A 440 3.92 -32.72 -22.37
N CYS A 441 4.99 -33.26 -22.97
CA CYS A 441 4.98 -34.07 -24.19
C CYS A 441 5.59 -35.47 -23.95
N LYS A 442 4.93 -36.31 -23.12
CA LYS A 442 5.45 -37.64 -22.69
C LYS A 442 5.75 -38.62 -23.83
N GLU A 443 5.09 -38.46 -24.97
CA GLU A 443 5.23 -39.34 -26.13
C GLU A 443 6.36 -38.91 -27.09
N GLN A 444 7.01 -37.76 -26.85
CA GLN A 444 8.13 -37.29 -27.66
C GLN A 444 9.49 -37.71 -27.09
N SER A 445 10.44 -38.02 -27.98
CA SER A 445 11.81 -38.31 -27.56
C SER A 445 12.49 -37.08 -26.95
N GLU A 446 13.41 -37.33 -26.02
CA GLU A 446 14.18 -36.27 -25.34
C GLU A 446 14.93 -35.38 -26.33
N ALA A 447 15.50 -35.93 -27.40
CA ALA A 447 16.18 -35.17 -28.44
C ALA A 447 15.26 -34.20 -29.20
N VAL A 448 13.98 -34.55 -29.39
CA VAL A 448 12.98 -33.64 -30.00
C VAL A 448 12.58 -32.54 -29.01
N GLN A 449 12.38 -32.90 -27.74
CA GLN A 449 12.07 -31.93 -26.68
C GLN A 449 13.22 -30.91 -26.52
N GLU A 450 14.47 -31.37 -26.45
CA GLU A 450 15.65 -30.51 -26.35
C GLU A 450 15.83 -29.62 -27.58
N HIS A 451 15.61 -30.15 -28.79
CA HIS A 451 15.63 -29.36 -30.03
C HIS A 451 14.59 -28.23 -30.00
N ASN A 452 13.35 -28.53 -29.61
CA ASN A 452 12.26 -27.57 -29.53
C ASN A 452 12.50 -26.52 -28.42
N GLU A 453 13.03 -26.92 -27.27
CA GLU A 453 13.44 -25.99 -26.22
C GLU A 453 14.58 -25.07 -26.68
N SER A 454 15.59 -25.61 -27.36
CA SER A 454 16.71 -24.84 -27.92
C SER A 454 16.23 -23.79 -28.92
N ALA A 455 15.24 -24.13 -29.75
CA ALA A 455 14.58 -23.17 -30.64
C ALA A 455 13.91 -22.04 -29.85
N PHE A 456 13.17 -22.35 -28.78
CA PHE A 456 12.53 -21.33 -27.94
C PHE A 456 13.57 -20.43 -27.24
N ARG A 457 14.61 -21.01 -26.64
CA ARG A 457 15.69 -20.28 -25.97
C ARG A 457 16.44 -19.34 -26.91
N ARG A 458 16.62 -19.73 -28.17
CA ARG A 458 17.34 -18.93 -29.16
C ARG A 458 16.49 -17.83 -29.77
N LEU A 459 15.22 -18.11 -30.08
CA LEU A 459 14.37 -17.22 -30.89
C LEU A 459 13.44 -16.35 -30.04
N ILE A 460 12.83 -16.92 -28.99
CA ILE A 460 11.72 -16.30 -28.27
C ILE A 460 12.18 -15.72 -26.93
N LEU A 461 12.91 -16.51 -26.14
CA LEU A 461 13.26 -16.15 -24.77
C LEU A 461 13.97 -14.78 -24.65
N PRO A 462 14.93 -14.40 -25.51
CA PRO A 462 15.58 -13.09 -25.42
C PRO A 462 14.62 -11.93 -25.64
N ARG A 463 13.58 -12.11 -26.47
CA ARG A 463 12.54 -11.08 -26.71
C ARG A 463 11.57 -10.97 -25.54
N VAL A 464 11.31 -12.08 -24.86
CA VAL A 464 10.49 -12.08 -23.64
C VAL A 464 11.26 -11.39 -22.50
N VAL A 465 12.53 -11.73 -22.29
CA VAL A 465 13.40 -11.09 -21.29
C VAL A 465 13.51 -9.59 -21.55
N ASP A 466 13.73 -9.19 -22.80
CA ASP A 466 13.73 -7.77 -23.18
C ASP A 466 12.41 -7.08 -22.81
N ALA A 467 11.27 -7.65 -23.20
CA ALA A 467 9.95 -7.08 -22.88
C ALA A 467 9.70 -6.95 -21.37
N VAL A 468 10.07 -7.95 -20.57
CA VAL A 468 9.94 -7.90 -19.10
C VAL A 468 10.79 -6.78 -18.50
N ASN A 469 11.95 -6.47 -19.08
CA ASN A 469 12.86 -5.44 -18.59
C ASN A 469 12.56 -4.02 -19.15
N THR A 470 11.99 -3.91 -20.35
CA THR A 470 11.86 -2.61 -21.03
C THR A 470 10.42 -2.16 -21.30
N ALA A 471 9.47 -3.09 -21.47
CA ALA A 471 8.12 -2.72 -21.88
C ALA A 471 7.35 -2.02 -20.74
N PRO A 472 6.58 -0.94 -21.01
CA PRO A 472 5.85 -0.20 -19.99
C PRO A 472 4.86 -1.03 -19.16
N GLU A 473 4.25 -2.06 -19.74
CA GLU A 473 3.29 -2.93 -19.07
C GLU A 473 3.88 -3.79 -17.92
N TYR A 474 5.21 -3.95 -17.87
CA TYR A 474 5.92 -4.62 -16.76
C TYR A 474 6.51 -3.63 -15.73
N ALA A 475 6.25 -2.33 -15.85
CA ALA A 475 6.85 -1.32 -14.95
C ALA A 475 6.51 -1.55 -13.47
N ASP A 476 5.27 -1.92 -13.16
CA ASP A 476 4.82 -2.26 -11.81
C ASP A 476 5.60 -3.45 -11.24
N LEU A 477 5.84 -4.50 -12.06
CA LEU A 477 6.62 -5.66 -11.62
C LEU A 477 8.06 -5.27 -11.28
N ARG A 478 8.69 -4.44 -12.12
CA ARG A 478 10.06 -3.95 -11.87
C ARG A 478 10.15 -3.12 -10.58
N ARG A 479 9.16 -2.25 -10.30
CA ARG A 479 9.09 -1.50 -9.03
C ARG A 479 8.91 -2.44 -7.83
N VAL A 480 8.03 -3.43 -7.94
CA VAL A 480 7.83 -4.46 -6.91
C VAL A 480 9.10 -5.27 -6.66
N TYR A 481 9.89 -5.56 -7.70
CA TYR A 481 11.17 -6.25 -7.59
C TYR A 481 12.25 -5.42 -6.87
N LEU A 482 12.34 -4.11 -7.15
CA LEU A 482 13.24 -3.22 -6.40
C LEU A 482 12.93 -3.22 -4.89
N SER A 483 11.66 -3.19 -4.52
CA SER A 483 11.26 -3.32 -3.11
C SER A 483 11.61 -4.69 -2.52
N ARG A 484 11.57 -5.76 -3.32
CA ARG A 484 11.96 -7.13 -2.91
C ARG A 484 13.47 -7.21 -2.62
N ILE A 485 14.30 -6.57 -3.44
CA ILE A 485 15.76 -6.43 -3.22
C ILE A 485 16.01 -5.70 -1.90
N ALA A 486 15.36 -4.55 -1.71
CA ALA A 486 15.51 -3.74 -0.50
C ALA A 486 15.09 -4.52 0.76
N ALA A 487 13.97 -5.26 0.71
CA ALA A 487 13.49 -6.07 1.81
C ALA A 487 14.41 -7.27 2.13
N GLU A 488 15.02 -7.92 1.12
CA GLU A 488 15.98 -9.00 1.38
C GLU A 488 17.24 -8.49 2.08
N TRP A 489 17.80 -7.38 1.58
CA TRP A 489 18.96 -6.78 2.23
C TRP A 489 18.63 -6.31 3.65
N TYR A 490 17.45 -5.72 3.86
CA TYR A 490 17.02 -5.27 5.19
C TYR A 490 16.86 -6.45 6.16
N ARG A 491 16.35 -7.58 5.67
CA ARG A 491 16.26 -8.83 6.41
C ARG A 491 17.65 -9.36 6.78
N ASP A 492 18.60 -9.34 5.85
CA ASP A 492 20.00 -9.69 6.12
C ASP A 492 20.60 -8.77 7.20
N LEU A 493 20.42 -7.46 7.07
CA LEU A 493 20.90 -6.46 8.02
C LEU A 493 20.32 -6.72 9.43
N SER A 494 19.02 -6.99 9.51
CA SER A 494 18.32 -7.23 10.77
C SER A 494 18.75 -8.53 11.50
N ARG A 495 19.48 -9.43 10.83
CA ARG A 495 20.08 -10.61 11.48
C ARG A 495 21.34 -10.26 12.27
N THR A 496 22.02 -9.16 11.93
CA THR A 496 23.30 -8.78 12.53
C THR A 496 23.22 -7.54 13.41
N GLN A 497 22.15 -6.74 13.29
CA GLN A 497 21.97 -5.51 14.05
C GLN A 497 20.50 -5.22 14.34
N ARG A 498 20.26 -4.37 15.35
CA ARG A 498 18.93 -3.85 15.65
C ARG A 498 18.56 -2.81 14.58
N THR A 499 17.47 -3.08 13.87
CA THR A 499 16.93 -2.21 12.81
C THR A 499 15.58 -1.64 13.23
N THR A 500 15.19 -0.51 12.65
CA THR A 500 13.95 0.24 12.93
C THR A 500 12.70 -0.65 12.87
N TYR A 501 12.63 -1.53 11.88
CA TYR A 501 11.49 -2.41 11.57
C TYR A 501 11.81 -3.90 11.73
N GLY A 502 12.88 -4.26 12.43
CA GLY A 502 13.24 -5.67 12.66
C GLY A 502 12.13 -6.50 13.31
N GLY A 503 11.23 -5.86 14.08
CA GLY A 503 10.12 -6.52 14.76
C GLY A 503 8.90 -6.89 13.91
N VAL A 504 8.81 -6.41 12.66
CA VAL A 504 7.70 -6.80 11.76
C VAL A 504 8.09 -7.89 10.77
N ILE A 505 9.37 -8.27 10.75
CA ILE A 505 9.90 -9.30 9.86
C ILE A 505 9.17 -10.63 10.10
N ASP A 506 8.64 -11.23 9.04
CA ASP A 506 7.91 -12.50 9.06
C ASP A 506 6.69 -12.54 10.00
N SER A 507 6.14 -11.38 10.39
CA SER A 507 4.96 -11.29 11.27
C SER A 507 3.70 -11.94 10.70
N GLY A 508 3.60 -12.02 9.36
CA GLY A 508 2.41 -12.42 8.61
C GLY A 508 1.30 -11.37 8.54
N ASP A 509 1.47 -10.18 9.14
CA ASP A 509 0.45 -9.14 9.16
C ASP A 509 0.47 -8.27 7.89
N ILE A 510 -0.48 -8.53 7.00
CA ILE A 510 -0.67 -7.77 5.75
C ILE A 510 -1.88 -6.85 5.76
N SER A 511 -2.50 -6.62 6.93
CA SER A 511 -3.74 -5.86 7.05
C SER A 511 -3.61 -4.43 6.49
N ALA A 512 -2.49 -3.78 6.76
CA ALA A 512 -2.14 -2.44 6.27
C ALA A 512 -1.97 -2.34 4.74
N TYR A 513 -1.51 -3.43 4.11
CA TYR A 513 -1.10 -3.49 2.69
C TYR A 513 -2.06 -4.33 1.85
N ALA A 514 -3.22 -4.68 2.41
CA ALA A 514 -4.26 -5.34 1.67
C ALA A 514 -4.67 -4.48 0.46
N THR A 515 -4.84 -5.12 -0.69
CA THR A 515 -5.27 -4.45 -1.91
C THR A 515 -6.63 -3.80 -1.66
N ARG A 516 -6.72 -2.52 -1.97
CA ARG A 516 -7.96 -1.77 -1.92
C ARG A 516 -8.72 -1.87 -3.24
N ARG A 517 -8.31 -2.75 -4.16
CA ARG A 517 -8.99 -3.00 -5.42
C ARG A 517 -10.03 -4.11 -5.23
N ASP A 518 -11.12 -4.02 -5.98
CA ASP A 518 -12.04 -5.14 -6.13
C ASP A 518 -11.41 -6.15 -7.08
N TRP A 519 -10.50 -6.94 -6.52
CA TRP A 519 -9.72 -7.95 -7.24
C TRP A 519 -9.48 -9.14 -6.33
N LYS A 520 -9.59 -10.33 -6.91
CA LYS A 520 -9.22 -11.60 -6.29
C LYS A 520 -8.24 -12.33 -7.21
N PRO A 521 -7.34 -13.17 -6.68
CA PRO A 521 -6.46 -14.00 -7.50
C PRO A 521 -7.19 -14.78 -8.61
N ARG A 522 -8.41 -15.22 -8.30
CA ARG A 522 -9.27 -15.93 -9.24
C ARG A 522 -9.63 -15.11 -10.47
N ASP A 523 -9.75 -13.79 -10.37
CA ASP A 523 -10.11 -12.94 -11.52
C ASP A 523 -9.02 -13.00 -12.61
N THR A 524 -7.75 -12.98 -12.20
CA THR A 524 -6.61 -13.13 -13.12
C THR A 524 -6.53 -14.55 -13.67
N PHE A 525 -6.77 -15.56 -12.83
CA PHE A 525 -6.83 -16.96 -13.28
C PHE A 525 -7.91 -17.18 -14.33
N ASP A 526 -9.13 -16.71 -14.08
CA ASP A 526 -10.24 -16.87 -15.02
C ASP A 526 -10.00 -16.04 -16.29
N ALA A 527 -9.34 -14.87 -16.20
CA ALA A 527 -8.90 -14.10 -17.36
C ALA A 527 -7.88 -14.87 -18.21
N TYR A 528 -6.93 -15.55 -17.56
CA TYR A 528 -6.01 -16.45 -18.25
C TYR A 528 -6.75 -17.61 -18.92
N VAL A 529 -7.61 -18.32 -18.20
CA VAL A 529 -8.40 -19.43 -18.76
C VAL A 529 -9.25 -18.98 -19.95
N ARG A 530 -9.85 -17.79 -19.91
CA ARG A 530 -10.56 -17.21 -21.07
C ARG A 530 -9.62 -16.94 -22.25
N SER A 531 -8.46 -16.34 -22.01
CA SER A 531 -7.46 -16.07 -23.06
C SER A 531 -6.96 -17.37 -23.69
N TYR A 532 -6.76 -18.40 -22.88
CA TYR A 532 -6.33 -19.73 -23.29
C TYR A 532 -7.40 -20.49 -24.10
N THR A 533 -8.66 -20.47 -23.65
CA THR A 533 -9.75 -21.25 -24.29
C THR A 533 -10.40 -20.57 -25.49
N LYS A 534 -10.43 -19.24 -25.54
CA LYS A 534 -11.22 -18.48 -26.53
C LYS A 534 -10.45 -17.33 -27.20
N GLY A 535 -9.25 -17.02 -26.71
CA GLY A 535 -8.55 -15.78 -27.04
C GLY A 535 -7.23 -16.00 -27.77
N GLU A 536 -6.23 -15.23 -27.35
CA GLU A 536 -4.93 -15.02 -28.01
C GLU A 536 -4.09 -16.28 -28.29
N PHE A 537 -4.46 -17.44 -27.70
CA PHE A 537 -3.75 -18.71 -27.86
C PHE A 537 -4.51 -19.77 -28.67
N ASN A 538 -5.76 -19.52 -29.02
CA ASN A 538 -6.56 -20.43 -29.82
C ASN A 538 -6.35 -20.15 -31.32
N VAL A 539 -5.20 -20.54 -31.86
CA VAL A 539 -4.87 -20.38 -33.29
C VAL A 539 -4.98 -21.73 -33.99
N GLU A 540 -6.08 -21.97 -34.71
CA GLU A 540 -6.24 -23.14 -35.58
C GLU A 540 -5.64 -22.84 -36.97
N LYS A 541 -4.53 -23.49 -37.33
CA LYS A 541 -3.99 -23.42 -38.69
C LYS A 541 -4.14 -24.76 -39.40
N THR A 542 -5.25 -24.95 -40.10
CA THR A 542 -5.51 -26.14 -40.94
C THR A 542 -4.71 -26.03 -42.24
N THR A 543 -3.46 -26.49 -42.27
CA THR A 543 -2.70 -26.49 -43.53
C THR A 543 -2.85 -27.84 -44.23
N ARG A 544 -3.75 -27.85 -45.21
CA ARG A 544 -4.13 -28.93 -46.13
C ARG A 544 -2.95 -29.74 -46.68
N LYS A 545 -2.62 -30.91 -46.09
CA LYS A 545 -1.98 -32.09 -46.75
C LYS A 545 -1.83 -33.27 -45.77
N GLY A 546 -2.69 -34.28 -45.86
CA GLY A 546 -2.48 -35.60 -45.23
C GLY A 546 -2.22 -35.59 -43.71
N ASP A 547 -1.70 -36.70 -43.20
CA ASP A 547 -1.75 -37.10 -41.77
C ASP A 547 -0.94 -36.21 -40.81
N TYR A 548 -1.63 -35.13 -40.37
CA TYR A 548 -1.55 -34.37 -39.11
C TYR A 548 -0.40 -33.37 -38.87
N LEU A 549 -0.79 -32.13 -38.52
CA LEU A 549 -0.17 -31.37 -37.42
C LEU A 549 -1.27 -30.56 -36.68
N TYR A 550 -1.65 -30.99 -35.47
CA TYR A 550 -2.48 -30.22 -34.55
C TYR A 550 -1.56 -29.55 -33.53
N THR A 551 -1.41 -28.24 -33.60
CA THR A 551 -0.63 -27.51 -32.60
C THR A 551 -1.56 -27.03 -31.49
N ARG A 552 -1.60 -27.77 -30.36
CA ARG A 552 -2.07 -27.19 -29.10
C ARG A 552 -0.90 -26.46 -28.45
N THR A 553 -0.87 -25.14 -28.61
CA THR A 553 0.12 -24.32 -27.91
C THR A 553 -0.31 -24.18 -26.46
N TYR A 554 0.43 -24.81 -25.56
CA TYR A 554 0.25 -24.59 -24.13
C TYR A 554 1.33 -23.63 -23.63
N VAL A 555 0.93 -22.43 -23.21
CA VAL A 555 1.83 -21.45 -22.59
C VAL A 555 1.53 -21.41 -21.10
N TYR A 556 2.36 -22.06 -20.30
CA TYR A 556 2.24 -22.02 -18.84
C TYR A 556 3.36 -21.17 -18.21
N GLY A 557 3.31 -20.92 -16.90
CA GLY A 557 4.33 -20.10 -16.26
C GLY A 557 3.93 -19.53 -14.90
N GLY A 558 4.84 -18.76 -14.31
CA GLY A 558 4.67 -18.05 -13.04
C GLY A 558 5.57 -16.82 -12.89
N VAL A 559 5.48 -16.16 -11.75
CA VAL A 559 6.53 -15.27 -11.22
C VAL A 559 7.01 -15.89 -9.92
N ASP A 560 8.32 -16.06 -9.75
CA ASP A 560 8.89 -16.62 -8.52
C ASP A 560 10.04 -15.73 -8.03
N PHE A 561 9.76 -15.00 -6.95
CA PHE A 561 10.68 -14.07 -6.28
C PHE A 561 11.14 -14.61 -4.90
N THR A 562 11.00 -15.91 -4.68
CA THR A 562 11.42 -16.59 -3.44
C THR A 562 12.89 -16.29 -3.14
N ASN A 563 13.75 -16.41 -4.14
CA ASN A 563 15.19 -16.18 -4.04
C ASN A 563 15.60 -14.91 -4.79
N VAL A 564 16.42 -14.06 -4.17
CA VAL A 564 16.97 -12.84 -4.79
C VAL A 564 18.49 -12.89 -4.70
N PRO A 565 19.19 -13.28 -5.77
CA PRO A 565 20.64 -13.30 -5.77
C PRO A 565 21.21 -11.87 -5.84
N PHE A 566 22.32 -11.63 -5.13
CA PHE A 566 23.04 -10.35 -5.14
C PHE A 566 24.45 -10.50 -5.71
N ASN A 567 24.79 -9.60 -6.62
CA ASN A 567 26.17 -9.31 -7.01
C ASN A 567 26.62 -8.07 -6.23
N ARG A 568 27.35 -8.30 -5.12
CA ARG A 568 27.84 -7.21 -4.27
C ARG A 568 29.13 -6.63 -4.86
N VAL A 569 29.11 -5.34 -5.21
CA VAL A 569 30.33 -4.62 -5.63
C VAL A 569 30.99 -3.95 -4.44
N THR A 570 32.32 -3.82 -4.47
CA THR A 570 33.12 -3.31 -3.35
C THR A 570 33.24 -1.79 -3.31
N SER A 571 32.93 -1.12 -4.42
CA SER A 571 32.93 0.35 -4.49
C SER A 571 31.82 0.85 -5.42
N ALA A 572 31.28 2.02 -5.07
CA ALA A 572 30.54 2.87 -5.99
C ALA A 572 31.32 4.19 -6.18
N SER A 573 30.97 4.98 -7.20
CA SER A 573 31.53 6.32 -7.36
C SER A 573 31.15 7.18 -6.14
N SER A 574 32.10 7.92 -5.56
CA SER A 574 31.83 8.86 -4.46
C SER A 574 30.70 9.84 -4.80
N ALA A 575 30.62 10.28 -6.05
CA ALA A 575 29.52 11.12 -6.55
C ALA A 575 28.13 10.52 -6.33
N LEU A 576 27.97 9.20 -6.44
CA LEU A 576 26.68 8.53 -6.20
C LEU A 576 26.27 8.67 -4.73
N THR A 577 27.20 8.38 -3.80
CA THR A 577 26.94 8.48 -2.36
C THR A 577 26.64 9.93 -1.96
N ASP A 578 27.40 10.90 -2.48
CA ASP A 578 27.18 12.33 -2.23
C ASP A 578 25.82 12.80 -2.76
N ASP A 579 25.42 12.36 -3.95
CA ASP A 579 24.16 12.76 -4.56
C ASP A 579 22.95 12.16 -3.83
N VAL A 580 23.05 10.90 -3.39
CA VAL A 580 22.04 10.25 -2.55
C VAL A 580 21.92 10.96 -1.21
N ASN A 581 23.03 11.26 -0.53
CA ASN A 581 23.02 11.95 0.75
C ASN A 581 22.42 13.36 0.65
N ARG A 582 22.77 14.12 -0.39
CA ARG A 582 22.13 15.41 -0.68
C ARG A 582 20.63 15.24 -0.92
N SER A 583 20.25 14.17 -1.62
CA SER A 583 18.85 13.88 -1.98
C SER A 583 17.90 13.74 -0.79
N LEU A 584 18.43 13.32 0.37
CA LEU A 584 17.65 13.17 1.61
C LEU A 584 17.07 14.49 2.10
N THR A 585 17.66 15.64 1.70
CA THR A 585 17.20 16.96 2.14
C THR A 585 16.66 17.83 1.01
N GLU A 586 17.08 17.60 -0.24
CA GLU A 586 16.65 18.37 -1.41
C GLU A 586 16.70 17.55 -2.71
N PRO A 587 15.95 17.90 -3.77
CA PRO A 587 16.01 17.16 -5.02
C PRO A 587 17.38 17.31 -5.70
N THR A 588 18.07 16.20 -5.98
CA THR A 588 19.47 16.25 -6.49
C THR A 588 19.56 15.68 -7.89
N LYS A 589 19.89 16.51 -8.88
CA LYS A 589 20.15 16.03 -10.25
C LYS A 589 21.50 15.31 -10.32
N SER A 590 21.52 14.13 -10.94
CA SER A 590 22.72 13.31 -11.10
C SER A 590 22.65 12.51 -12.39
N GLY A 591 23.62 12.72 -13.28
CA GLY A 591 23.65 12.09 -14.60
C GLY A 591 22.37 12.36 -15.40
N ASP A 592 21.68 11.29 -15.79
CA ASP A 592 20.44 11.29 -16.57
C ASP A 592 19.15 11.40 -15.74
N GLY A 593 19.28 11.52 -14.42
CA GLY A 593 18.16 11.46 -13.49
C GLY A 593 18.21 12.49 -12.37
N ILE A 594 17.21 12.38 -11.51
CA ILE A 594 17.09 13.12 -10.26
C ILE A 594 16.89 12.12 -9.11
N TRP A 595 17.60 12.35 -8.02
CA TRP A 595 17.47 11.65 -6.75
C TRP A 595 16.51 12.40 -5.84
N LEU A 596 15.60 11.64 -5.25
CA LEU A 596 14.48 12.12 -4.44
C LEU A 596 14.46 11.32 -3.13
N GLY A 597 15.15 11.84 -2.13
CA GLY A 597 15.31 11.20 -0.84
C GLY A 597 14.23 11.59 0.18
N GLY A 598 14.17 10.81 1.25
CA GLY A 598 13.36 11.06 2.42
C GLY A 598 13.76 10.16 3.58
N GLU A 599 13.27 10.53 4.75
CA GLU A 599 13.42 9.76 5.99
C GLU A 599 12.03 9.21 6.35
N ALA A 600 11.97 7.93 6.73
CA ALA A 600 10.75 7.34 7.23
C ALA A 600 10.47 7.83 8.66
N PRO A 601 9.20 7.89 9.09
CA PRO A 601 8.88 8.17 10.47
C PRO A 601 9.57 7.17 11.41
N PRO A 602 9.93 7.57 12.64
CA PRO A 602 10.44 6.64 13.64
C PRO A 602 9.44 5.50 13.86
N ALA A 603 9.95 4.29 14.11
CA ALA A 603 9.09 3.17 14.45
C ALA A 603 8.27 3.50 15.71
N PRO A 604 7.00 3.07 15.79
CA PRO A 604 6.22 3.23 17.01
C PRO A 604 6.96 2.56 18.17
N GLU A 605 7.16 3.30 19.27
CA GLU A 605 7.85 2.80 20.46
C GLU A 605 7.18 1.49 20.91
N ARG A 606 7.98 0.42 20.92
CA ARG A 606 7.60 -0.83 21.57
C ARG A 606 7.65 -0.49 23.06
N GLY A 607 6.50 -0.40 23.72
CA GLY A 607 6.44 -0.11 25.16
C GLY A 607 7.50 -0.92 25.90
N ASP A 608 8.31 -0.23 26.69
CA ASP A 608 9.57 -0.71 27.25
C ASP A 608 9.46 -2.14 27.83
N GLU A 609 9.93 -3.13 27.07
CA GLU A 609 10.37 -4.42 27.62
C GLU A 609 11.89 -4.42 27.91
N ASP A 610 12.53 -3.24 27.94
CA ASP A 610 13.93 -3.07 28.35
C ASP A 610 14.09 -2.55 29.80
N ALA A 611 13.02 -2.57 30.60
CA ALA A 611 13.09 -2.34 32.05
C ALA A 611 13.07 -3.66 32.86
N LEU A 612 13.96 -4.60 32.55
CA LEU A 612 14.46 -5.56 33.55
C LEU A 612 15.88 -5.15 33.92
N ALA A 613 15.97 -3.99 34.55
CA ALA A 613 17.06 -3.74 35.49
C ALA A 613 17.03 -4.84 36.55
N SER A 614 18.17 -5.50 36.74
CA SER A 614 18.42 -6.49 37.78
C SER A 614 17.85 -6.03 39.13
N PRO A 615 16.95 -6.78 39.78
CA PRO A 615 16.71 -6.59 41.19
C PRO A 615 17.80 -7.36 41.94
N GLU A 616 18.79 -6.65 42.44
CA GLU A 616 19.42 -7.08 43.69
C GLU A 616 18.34 -7.08 44.78
N GLY A 617 18.09 -8.24 45.40
CA GLY A 617 17.30 -8.33 46.63
C GLY A 617 16.22 -9.42 46.65
N ASP A 618 16.58 -10.57 47.23
CA ASP A 618 15.74 -11.56 47.94
C ASP A 618 14.32 -11.88 47.43
N GLY A 619 14.19 -12.98 46.71
CA GLY A 619 12.89 -13.59 46.39
C GLY A 619 13.03 -15.06 45.95
N ASP A 620 12.41 -15.96 46.71
CA ASP A 620 12.45 -17.43 46.60
C ASP A 620 12.53 -18.00 45.16
N SER A 621 13.53 -18.84 44.91
CA SER A 621 13.74 -19.46 43.60
C SER A 621 12.58 -20.37 43.17
N LEU A 622 12.41 -20.53 41.84
CA LEU A 622 11.47 -21.45 41.19
C LEU A 622 11.54 -22.90 41.72
N ALA A 623 12.69 -23.33 42.25
CA ALA A 623 12.83 -24.62 42.91
C ALA A 623 12.00 -24.72 44.20
N THR A 624 11.92 -23.64 44.98
CA THR A 624 11.14 -23.56 46.22
C THR A 624 9.63 -23.58 45.94
N LEU A 625 9.20 -22.93 44.85
CA LEU A 625 7.81 -22.95 44.36
C LEU A 625 7.42 -24.34 43.82
N LEU A 626 8.27 -24.98 43.04
CA LEU A 626 8.05 -26.35 42.56
C LEU A 626 7.98 -27.35 43.71
N GLN A 627 8.82 -27.19 44.73
CA GLN A 627 8.81 -28.06 45.91
C GLN A 627 7.54 -27.87 46.76
N ARG A 628 7.04 -26.64 46.89
CA ARG A 628 5.74 -26.36 47.55
C ARG A 628 4.56 -26.92 46.76
N CYS A 629 4.57 -26.84 45.44
CA CYS A 629 3.54 -27.43 44.58
C CYS A 629 3.52 -28.97 44.65
N LEU A 630 4.69 -29.61 44.70
CA LEU A 630 4.79 -31.06 44.87
C LEU A 630 4.30 -31.54 46.24
N VAL A 631 4.59 -30.78 47.31
CA VAL A 631 4.08 -31.08 48.66
C VAL A 631 2.56 -30.91 48.72
N ALA A 632 2.01 -29.87 48.09
CA ALA A 632 0.56 -29.65 48.02
C ALA A 632 -0.16 -30.74 47.21
N ALA A 633 0.41 -31.18 46.08
CA ALA A 633 -0.11 -32.28 45.27
C ALA A 633 -0.05 -33.62 46.03
N GLY A 634 1.04 -33.87 46.78
CA GLY A 634 1.17 -35.03 47.65
C GLY A 634 0.14 -35.06 48.77
N ALA A 635 -0.12 -33.91 49.42
CA ALA A 635 -1.13 -33.78 50.47
C ALA A 635 -2.55 -34.02 49.92
N ALA A 636 -2.87 -33.48 48.74
CA ALA A 636 -4.15 -33.72 48.09
C ALA A 636 -4.37 -35.19 47.71
N ALA A 637 -3.33 -35.87 47.21
CA ALA A 637 -3.37 -37.30 46.93
C ALA A 637 -3.58 -38.13 48.21
N PHE A 638 -2.94 -37.75 49.32
CA PHE A 638 -3.11 -38.42 50.61
C PHE A 638 -4.52 -38.27 51.17
N VAL A 639 -5.13 -37.09 51.04
CA VAL A 639 -6.54 -36.86 51.43
C VAL A 639 -7.48 -37.70 50.58
N ILE A 640 -7.26 -37.81 49.27
CA ILE A 640 -8.09 -38.66 48.39
C ILE A 640 -7.99 -40.14 48.77
N VAL A 641 -6.79 -40.62 49.11
CA VAL A 641 -6.57 -42.01 49.57
C VAL A 641 -7.23 -42.24 50.93
N ALA A 642 -7.08 -41.32 51.88
CA ALA A 642 -7.70 -41.39 53.20
C ALA A 642 -9.24 -41.37 53.12
N VAL A 643 -9.81 -40.52 52.28
CA VAL A 643 -11.26 -40.47 52.04
C VAL A 643 -11.74 -41.77 51.39
N ARG A 644 -11.02 -42.31 50.40
CA ARG A 644 -11.36 -43.61 49.80
C ARG A 644 -11.28 -44.76 50.81
N ALA A 645 -10.27 -44.79 51.67
CA ALA A 645 -10.14 -45.79 52.74
C ALA A 645 -11.28 -45.68 53.77
N THR A 646 -11.68 -44.46 54.13
CA THR A 646 -12.77 -44.20 55.09
C THR A 646 -14.15 -44.54 54.51
N VAL A 647 -14.38 -44.31 53.22
CA VAL A 647 -15.61 -44.73 52.53
C VAL A 647 -15.67 -46.25 52.39
N ARG A 648 -14.53 -46.92 52.17
CA ARG A 648 -14.44 -48.39 52.07
C ARG A 648 -14.67 -49.06 53.44
N SER A 649 -14.13 -48.51 54.52
CA SER A 649 -14.37 -49.02 55.89
C SER A 649 -15.79 -48.75 56.39
N ARG A 650 -16.42 -47.64 55.99
CA ARG A 650 -17.84 -47.36 56.28
C ARG A 650 -18.82 -48.24 55.47
N ARG A 651 -18.45 -48.69 54.26
CA ARG A 651 -19.22 -49.70 53.51
C ARG A 651 -19.07 -51.10 54.09
N ALA A 652 -17.91 -51.46 54.64
CA ALA A 652 -17.70 -52.74 55.33
C ALA A 652 -18.43 -52.83 56.69
N ARG A 653 -18.64 -51.71 57.39
CA ARG A 653 -19.37 -51.67 58.68
C ARG A 653 -20.90 -51.51 58.59
N ARG A 654 -21.47 -51.30 57.40
CA ARG A 654 -22.93 -51.27 57.17
C ARG A 654 -23.48 -52.52 56.48
N GLY A 655 -22.66 -53.56 56.33
CA GLY A 655 -23.01 -54.84 55.71
C GLY A 655 -23.06 -56.03 56.67
N GLY A 656 -23.21 -55.82 57.99
CA GLY A 656 -23.35 -56.90 58.95
C GLY A 656 -24.23 -56.49 60.13
N GLY A 657 -25.35 -57.22 60.31
CA GLY A 657 -26.18 -57.16 61.53
C GLY A 657 -27.65 -56.81 61.32
N TRP A 658 -28.37 -57.55 60.47
CA TRP A 658 -29.58 -58.32 60.81
C TRP A 658 -29.25 -59.77 60.37
N GLY A 659 -29.39 -60.83 61.16
CA GLY A 659 -29.88 -60.92 62.54
C GLY A 659 -28.84 -60.92 63.64
#